data_AF-A0A4V1XW52-F1
#
_entry.id   AF-A0A4V1XW52-F1
#
_cell.length_a   1.000
_cell.length_b   1.000
_cell.length_c   1.000
_cell.angle_alpha   90.00
_cell.angle_beta   90.00
_cell.angle_gamma   90.00
#
_symmetry.space_group_name_H-M   'P 1'
#
loop_
_entity.id
_entity.type
_entity.pdbx_description
1 polymer ?
#
loop_
_entity_poly.entity_id
_entity_poly.type
_entity_poly.pdbx_seq_one_letter_code
_entity_poly.pdbx_strand_id
1 'polypeptide(L)'
;MSRRYDSRTTIFSPEGRLYQVEYALEAISHAGTAIGILAKDGIVLAAERKVTSKLLEQDTSAEKLYILNDNMICAVAGMTADANILINYARQAAQRYLLTYNEDIPCEQLVRRLCDLKQGYTQHGGLRPFGVSFIYAGWDPQRQFQLYLSNPSGNYGGWKATSAGANNASASSLLKQDYKEDCTLKEACGMAVKVLSKTMDSTKLSSEKIEFATVGQTKDGKIYHRLWSADEITALLKEHDLAKDESAEDKVYENVIPPFSLFQAGFSVIRPYEVPIRGGAGGANGAGKGTKAVILVGGPSRGTRFRPLSLDVPKPLFDVAGHPIIWHCLTAIAKVPSIQEVCMIGYYDEAVFKDFIKEAASEFPNLPIKYLREYQALGTAGGLYHFRDAILKGRPERIFVLNSDVCCSFPLNEMAKLFDDKDAEAVILGTRVAEDAATNFGCIVSDSHSRRVLHYVEKPESYISNLINCGVYLFSAEAIFPSIKTAIKRRTERPRLVSYPSSENLESSFMADADEDEERKEVIRLEQDILSDMADSKQFFVYETKDFWRQIKTAGSAVPANALYLQKAMQTGSTELAKPSLNLIPPVFIHPSAHVDPTAKLGPNVSVGPRAHIGPGARVKESIVLEDAEIKHDACVLYSIVGWNSRVGAWARVEGTPTPVTSHSTSIVKNGVKVQSITILGKECAVGDEVRVQNCVCLPFKELKRDVANEVIM
;
A
#
# COMPACT_ATOMS: atom_id res chain seq x y z
N MET A 1 -14.87 29.44 19.79
CA MET A 1 -14.45 28.24 20.56
C MET A 1 -14.54 26.93 19.76
N SER A 2 -15.44 26.78 18.77
CA SER A 2 -15.60 25.53 17.99
C SER A 2 -14.36 25.08 17.18
N ARG A 3 -13.58 26.02 16.60
CA ARG A 3 -12.40 25.69 15.76
C ARG A 3 -11.30 24.85 16.44
N ARG A 4 -11.25 24.76 17.78
CA ARG A 4 -10.21 23.98 18.48
C ARG A 4 -10.47 22.46 18.45
N TYR A 5 -11.73 22.04 18.46
CA TYR A 5 -12.12 20.62 18.56
C TYR A 5 -12.36 19.96 17.20
N ASP A 6 -12.33 20.75 16.13
CA ASP A 6 -12.60 20.31 14.77
C ASP A 6 -11.34 19.97 13.95
N SER A 7 -10.16 20.14 14.54
CA SER A 7 -8.90 19.93 13.81
C SER A 7 -8.55 18.46 13.57
N ARG A 8 -9.18 17.51 14.28
CA ARG A 8 -8.87 16.08 14.23
C ARG A 8 -10.12 15.23 14.41
N THR A 9 -10.03 14.00 13.90
CA THR A 9 -11.11 13.01 13.91
C THR A 9 -11.29 12.30 15.25
N THR A 10 -10.32 12.48 16.15
CA THR A 10 -10.24 11.83 17.48
C THR A 10 -10.46 12.78 18.65
N ILE A 11 -10.76 14.06 18.40
CA ILE A 11 -10.95 15.07 19.46
C ILE A 11 -12.44 15.25 19.71
N PHE A 12 -12.88 14.85 20.90
CA PHE A 12 -14.22 15.14 21.39
C PHE A 12 -14.34 16.61 21.80
N SER A 13 -15.45 17.24 21.44
CA SER A 13 -15.84 18.53 22.01
C SER A 13 -16.15 18.38 23.51
N PRO A 14 -16.21 19.48 24.29
CA PRO A 14 -16.63 19.43 25.70
C PRO A 14 -18.00 18.76 25.90
N GLU A 15 -18.85 18.80 24.87
CA GLU A 15 -20.17 18.16 24.84
C GLU A 15 -20.14 16.69 24.39
N GLY A 16 -18.95 16.11 24.19
CA GLY A 16 -18.78 14.71 23.77
C GLY A 16 -19.05 14.46 22.29
N ARG A 17 -18.93 15.48 21.43
CA ARG A 17 -19.22 15.39 19.99
C ARG A 17 -17.95 15.24 19.16
N LEU A 18 -18.01 14.49 18.07
CA LEU A 18 -16.95 14.39 17.06
C LEU A 18 -17.37 15.15 15.80
N TYR A 19 -16.93 16.41 15.66
CA TYR A 19 -17.36 17.28 14.56
C TYR A 19 -17.05 16.72 13.17
N GLN A 20 -15.92 16.02 13.00
CA GLN A 20 -15.57 15.37 11.73
C GLN A 20 -16.59 14.29 11.30
N VAL A 21 -17.18 13.58 12.27
CA VAL A 21 -18.25 12.61 12.00
C VAL A 21 -19.54 13.32 11.65
N GLU A 22 -19.84 14.44 12.30
CA GLU A 22 -21.00 15.27 11.98
C GLU A 22 -20.90 15.88 10.58
N TYR A 23 -19.71 16.26 10.14
CA TYR A 23 -19.50 16.72 8.77
C TYR A 23 -19.67 15.61 7.74
N ALA A 24 -19.23 14.39 8.07
CA ALA A 24 -19.52 13.22 7.23
C ALA A 24 -21.03 12.97 7.14
N LEU A 25 -21.76 13.08 8.25
CA LEU A 25 -23.22 12.98 8.28
C LEU A 25 -23.90 14.09 7.46
N GLU A 26 -23.41 15.33 7.56
CA GLU A 26 -23.93 16.46 6.78
C GLU A 26 -23.70 16.24 5.28
N ALA A 27 -22.52 15.77 4.89
CA ALA A 27 -22.21 15.43 3.50
C ALA A 27 -23.12 14.31 2.97
N ILE A 28 -23.42 13.29 3.79
CA ILE A 28 -24.36 12.22 3.43
C ILE A 28 -25.76 12.79 3.21
N SER A 29 -26.14 13.83 3.96
CA SER A 29 -27.45 14.48 3.81
C SER A 29 -27.68 15.12 2.43
N HIS A 30 -26.63 15.30 1.63
CA HIS A 30 -26.73 15.79 0.25
C HIS A 30 -26.76 14.68 -0.81
N ALA A 31 -26.45 13.43 -0.42
CA ALA A 31 -26.53 12.27 -1.30
C ALA A 31 -27.99 11.85 -1.52
N GLY A 32 -28.30 11.28 -2.70
CA GLY A 32 -29.67 10.82 -2.97
C GLY A 32 -30.18 9.81 -1.92
N THR A 33 -31.48 9.86 -1.66
CA THR A 33 -32.15 9.12 -0.56
C THR A 33 -32.03 7.61 -0.73
N ALA A 34 -31.79 6.87 0.35
CA ALA A 34 -31.91 5.42 0.45
C ALA A 34 -32.92 5.06 1.55
N ILE A 35 -33.75 4.05 1.31
CA ILE A 35 -34.86 3.64 2.17
C ILE A 35 -34.82 2.13 2.35
N GLY A 36 -35.12 1.66 3.57
CA GLY A 36 -35.41 0.26 3.84
C GLY A 36 -36.66 0.09 4.69
N ILE A 37 -37.48 -0.92 4.37
CA ILE A 37 -38.72 -1.24 5.10
C ILE A 37 -38.80 -2.75 5.32
N LEU A 38 -38.92 -3.14 6.58
CA LEU A 38 -39.10 -4.52 7.04
C LEU A 38 -40.60 -4.88 7.04
N ALA A 39 -40.97 -5.83 6.20
CA ALA A 39 -42.29 -6.45 6.14
C ALA A 39 -42.29 -7.82 6.82
N LYS A 40 -43.47 -8.40 7.05
CA LYS A 40 -43.59 -9.72 7.70
C LYS A 40 -43.02 -10.88 6.86
N ASP A 41 -43.01 -10.73 5.54
CA ASP A 41 -42.63 -11.74 4.55
C ASP A 41 -41.41 -11.33 3.71
N GLY A 42 -40.74 -10.23 4.06
CA GLY A 42 -39.54 -9.78 3.38
C GLY A 42 -39.07 -8.38 3.76
N ILE A 43 -38.15 -7.83 2.98
CA ILE A 43 -37.60 -6.48 3.14
C ILE A 43 -37.54 -5.82 1.77
N VAL A 44 -37.88 -4.55 1.69
CA VAL A 44 -37.64 -3.73 0.48
C VAL A 44 -36.53 -2.72 0.76
N LEU A 45 -35.64 -2.56 -0.22
CA LEU A 45 -34.69 -1.46 -0.31
C LEU A 45 -34.98 -0.65 -1.56
N ALA A 46 -35.00 0.68 -1.43
CA ALA A 46 -35.18 1.59 -2.56
C ALA A 46 -34.23 2.77 -2.44
N ALA A 47 -33.61 3.18 -3.55
CA ALA A 47 -32.63 4.26 -3.54
C ALA A 47 -32.78 5.19 -4.75
N GLU A 48 -32.59 6.49 -4.54
CA GLU A 48 -32.57 7.51 -5.58
C GLU A 48 -31.24 7.52 -6.32
N ARG A 49 -31.27 7.34 -7.65
CA ARG A 49 -30.14 7.61 -8.55
C ARG A 49 -30.12 9.09 -8.92
N LYS A 50 -29.12 9.81 -8.41
CA LYS A 50 -28.96 11.25 -8.66
C LYS A 50 -28.06 11.47 -9.87
N VAL A 51 -28.65 11.73 -11.03
CA VAL A 51 -27.91 12.09 -12.25
C VAL A 51 -27.48 13.55 -12.13
N THR A 52 -26.18 13.78 -11.94
CA THR A 52 -25.60 15.13 -11.76
C THR A 52 -25.35 15.84 -13.09
N SER A 53 -25.13 15.10 -14.18
CA SER A 53 -24.95 15.65 -15.53
C SER A 53 -25.32 14.62 -16.60
N LYS A 54 -25.97 15.07 -17.67
CA LYS A 54 -26.22 14.26 -18.88
C LYS A 54 -24.95 13.98 -19.69
N LEU A 55 -23.85 14.67 -19.41
CA LEU A 55 -22.54 14.48 -20.05
C LEU A 55 -21.69 13.41 -19.35
N LEU A 56 -22.13 12.91 -18.20
CA LEU A 56 -21.47 11.83 -17.48
C LEU A 56 -22.02 10.50 -18.00
N GLU A 57 -21.15 9.55 -18.32
CA GLU A 57 -21.53 8.20 -18.74
C GLU A 57 -22.39 7.54 -17.65
N GLN A 58 -23.64 7.20 -18.00
CA GLN A 58 -24.68 6.82 -17.05
C GLN A 58 -24.72 5.32 -16.76
N ASP A 59 -24.09 4.50 -17.61
CA ASP A 59 -24.19 3.04 -17.57
C ASP A 59 -23.34 2.38 -16.47
N THR A 60 -22.44 3.12 -15.81
CA THR A 60 -21.49 2.57 -14.82
C THR A 60 -21.39 3.34 -13.50
N SER A 61 -21.96 4.55 -13.38
CA SER A 61 -21.47 5.52 -12.37
C SER A 61 -22.32 5.75 -11.11
N ALA A 62 -23.51 5.13 -10.96
CA ALA A 62 -24.43 5.49 -9.86
C ALA A 62 -25.16 4.33 -9.17
N GLU A 63 -24.54 3.15 -9.06
CA GLU A 63 -25.10 2.04 -8.29
C GLU A 63 -25.24 2.38 -6.79
N LYS A 64 -26.34 1.94 -6.15
CA LYS A 64 -26.58 2.17 -4.71
C LYS A 64 -26.99 0.92 -3.94
N LEU A 65 -27.45 -0.12 -4.62
CA LEU A 65 -27.85 -1.39 -4.01
C LEU A 65 -26.81 -2.47 -4.32
N TYR A 66 -26.26 -3.09 -3.27
CA TYR A 66 -25.15 -4.02 -3.39
C TYR A 66 -25.41 -5.30 -2.59
N ILE A 67 -25.27 -6.45 -3.27
CA ILE A 67 -25.34 -7.76 -2.63
C ILE A 67 -24.05 -7.98 -1.81
N LEU A 68 -24.19 -8.39 -0.55
CA LEU A 68 -23.06 -8.62 0.37
C LEU A 68 -22.71 -10.10 0.48
N ASN A 69 -23.71 -10.97 0.55
CA ASN A 69 -23.62 -12.43 0.48
C ASN A 69 -24.99 -13.00 0.12
N ASP A 70 -25.13 -14.33 0.15
CA ASP A 70 -26.36 -15.02 -0.23
C ASP A 70 -27.59 -14.56 0.58
N ASN A 71 -27.36 -14.15 1.84
CA ASN A 71 -28.43 -13.79 2.78
C ASN A 71 -28.56 -12.28 3.07
N MET A 72 -27.71 -11.42 2.50
CA MET A 72 -27.72 -9.98 2.78
C MET A 72 -27.45 -9.11 1.55
N ILE A 73 -28.16 -7.99 1.49
CA ILE A 73 -27.99 -6.89 0.53
C ILE A 73 -27.98 -5.57 1.31
N CYS A 74 -27.34 -4.53 0.77
CA CYS A 74 -27.38 -3.19 1.37
C CYS A 74 -27.69 -2.09 0.37
N ALA A 75 -28.30 -1.02 0.87
CA ALA A 75 -28.38 0.28 0.19
C ALA A 75 -27.38 1.24 0.81
N VAL A 76 -26.76 2.10 0.00
CA VAL A 76 -25.78 3.08 0.48
C VAL A 76 -26.21 4.52 0.20
N ALA A 77 -25.92 5.41 1.14
CA ALA A 77 -26.09 6.85 1.00
C ALA A 77 -24.80 7.56 1.43
N GLY A 78 -24.18 8.30 0.51
CA GLY A 78 -22.91 9.00 0.74
C GLY A 78 -21.93 8.84 -0.42
N MET A 79 -20.64 8.89 -0.11
CA MET A 79 -19.56 8.75 -1.10
C MET A 79 -19.43 7.30 -1.58
N THR A 80 -19.55 7.07 -2.90
CA THR A 80 -19.48 5.72 -3.51
C THR A 80 -18.13 5.05 -3.30
N ALA A 81 -17.01 5.79 -3.37
CA ALA A 81 -15.68 5.24 -3.11
C ALA A 81 -15.57 4.65 -1.68
N ASP A 82 -16.05 5.39 -0.69
CA ASP A 82 -16.10 4.92 0.70
C ASP A 82 -17.05 3.71 0.86
N ALA A 83 -18.15 3.69 0.12
CA ALA A 83 -19.08 2.57 0.10
C ALA A 83 -18.41 1.30 -0.44
N ASN A 84 -17.72 1.38 -1.57
CA ASN A 84 -17.08 0.24 -2.22
C ASN A 84 -16.05 -0.43 -1.32
N ILE A 85 -15.19 0.34 -0.63
CA ILE A 85 -14.23 -0.18 0.34
C ILE A 85 -14.94 -1.04 1.41
N LEU A 86 -16.04 -0.53 1.95
CA LEU A 86 -16.79 -1.20 3.02
C LEU A 86 -17.61 -2.41 2.50
N ILE A 87 -18.19 -2.32 1.31
CA ILE A 87 -18.91 -3.44 0.66
C ILE A 87 -17.96 -4.61 0.42
N ASN A 88 -16.75 -4.33 -0.08
CA ASN A 88 -15.75 -5.35 -0.35
C ASN A 88 -15.25 -5.99 0.94
N TYR A 89 -15.04 -5.19 1.99
CA TYR A 89 -14.75 -5.71 3.33
C TYR A 89 -15.88 -6.63 3.83
N ALA A 90 -17.15 -6.24 3.68
CA ALA A 90 -18.29 -7.06 4.10
C ALA A 90 -18.34 -8.40 3.35
N ARG A 91 -18.23 -8.37 2.02
CA ARG A 91 -18.20 -9.57 1.17
C ARG A 91 -17.10 -10.53 1.60
N GLN A 92 -15.88 -10.02 1.81
CA GLN A 92 -14.76 -10.83 2.28
C GLN A 92 -14.96 -11.36 3.70
N ALA A 93 -15.56 -10.58 4.60
CA ALA A 93 -15.84 -11.02 5.98
C ALA A 93 -16.89 -12.13 6.01
N ALA A 94 -17.93 -12.03 5.18
CA ALA A 94 -18.96 -13.05 5.01
C ALA A 94 -18.39 -14.34 4.42
N GLN A 95 -17.63 -14.25 3.31
CA GLN A 95 -17.00 -15.43 2.69
C GLN A 95 -15.99 -16.12 3.61
N ARG A 96 -15.22 -15.36 4.40
CA ARG A 96 -14.32 -15.95 5.41
C ARG A 96 -15.08 -16.68 6.50
N TYR A 97 -16.21 -16.14 6.96
CA TYR A 97 -17.05 -16.80 7.95
C TYR A 97 -17.63 -18.11 7.38
N LEU A 98 -18.18 -18.05 6.17
CA LEU A 98 -18.69 -19.22 5.44
C LEU A 98 -17.62 -20.29 5.28
N LEU A 99 -16.41 -19.92 4.87
CA LEU A 99 -15.30 -20.85 4.75
C LEU A 99 -14.90 -21.50 6.09
N THR A 100 -14.95 -20.74 7.19
CA THR A 100 -14.48 -21.20 8.49
C THR A 100 -15.49 -22.11 9.18
N TYR A 101 -16.77 -21.75 9.11
CA TYR A 101 -17.83 -22.40 9.88
C TYR A 101 -18.77 -23.24 9.01
N ASN A 102 -18.64 -23.17 7.69
CA ASN A 102 -19.53 -23.80 6.72
C ASN A 102 -21.01 -23.41 6.91
N GLU A 103 -21.23 -22.18 7.36
CA GLU A 103 -22.54 -21.53 7.53
C GLU A 103 -22.42 -20.03 7.18
N ASP A 104 -23.51 -19.43 6.70
CA ASP A 104 -23.53 -17.99 6.43
C ASP A 104 -23.36 -17.17 7.72
N ILE A 105 -22.68 -16.03 7.61
CA ILE A 105 -22.51 -15.12 8.74
C ILE A 105 -23.87 -14.57 9.22
N PRO A 106 -24.15 -14.57 10.55
CA PRO A 106 -25.32 -13.91 11.09
C PRO A 106 -25.37 -12.42 10.74
N CYS A 107 -26.58 -11.90 10.47
CA CYS A 107 -26.73 -10.55 9.91
C CYS A 107 -26.09 -9.47 10.79
N GLU A 108 -26.42 -9.49 12.08
CA GLU A 108 -25.89 -8.54 13.06
C GLU A 108 -24.36 -8.62 13.18
N GLN A 109 -23.79 -9.82 13.06
CA GLN A 109 -22.35 -10.02 13.20
C GLN A 109 -21.58 -9.39 12.03
N LEU A 110 -22.12 -9.49 10.80
CA LEU A 110 -21.53 -8.82 9.65
C LEU A 110 -21.62 -7.30 9.78
N VAL A 111 -22.79 -6.78 10.20
CA VAL A 111 -23.00 -5.34 10.45
C VAL A 111 -22.02 -4.84 11.49
N ARG A 112 -21.87 -5.55 12.63
CA ARG A 112 -20.95 -5.17 13.71
C ARG A 112 -19.50 -5.10 13.23
N ARG A 113 -19.02 -6.11 12.49
CA ARG A 113 -17.65 -6.09 11.95
C ARG A 113 -17.38 -4.86 11.08
N LEU A 114 -18.35 -4.48 10.25
CA LEU A 114 -18.22 -3.30 9.40
C LEU A 114 -18.27 -2.00 10.20
N CYS A 115 -19.06 -1.98 11.27
CA CYS A 115 -19.16 -0.86 12.18
C CYS A 115 -17.91 -0.66 13.04
N ASP A 116 -17.29 -1.74 13.51
CA ASP A 116 -15.99 -1.72 14.19
C ASP A 116 -14.91 -1.11 13.29
N LEU A 117 -14.92 -1.47 11.99
CA LEU A 117 -14.02 -0.86 11.00
C LEU A 117 -14.29 0.64 10.83
N LYS A 118 -15.56 1.06 10.67
CA LYS A 118 -15.92 2.49 10.60
C LYS A 118 -15.46 3.25 11.84
N GLN A 119 -15.70 2.68 13.03
CA GLN A 119 -15.32 3.28 14.30
C GLN A 119 -13.79 3.42 14.42
N GLY A 120 -13.02 2.44 13.95
CA GLY A 120 -11.55 2.51 13.95
C GLY A 120 -10.99 3.76 13.27
N TYR A 121 -11.65 4.23 12.20
CA TYR A 121 -11.28 5.46 11.47
C TYR A 121 -11.63 6.76 12.21
N THR A 122 -12.38 6.67 13.31
CA THR A 122 -12.67 7.79 14.22
C THR A 122 -11.77 7.80 15.46
N GLN A 123 -10.96 6.77 15.67
CA GLN A 123 -10.15 6.59 16.88
C GLN A 123 -8.65 6.83 16.67
N HIS A 124 -8.18 6.87 15.42
CA HIS A 124 -6.76 7.02 15.09
C HIS A 124 -6.49 8.30 14.31
N GLY A 125 -5.40 8.98 14.65
CA GLY A 125 -4.95 10.18 13.94
C GLY A 125 -4.44 9.87 12.52
N GLY A 126 -4.70 10.78 11.58
CA GLY A 126 -4.30 10.61 10.17
C GLY A 126 -5.32 9.86 9.29
N LEU A 127 -6.43 9.41 9.87
CA LEU A 127 -7.56 8.79 9.15
C LEU A 127 -8.77 9.73 9.20
N ARG A 128 -9.56 9.77 8.12
CA ARG A 128 -10.86 10.46 8.06
C ARG A 128 -12.03 9.48 8.22
N PRO A 129 -13.17 9.87 8.82
CA PRO A 129 -14.36 9.03 8.84
C PRO A 129 -14.83 8.72 7.41
N PHE A 130 -15.47 7.57 7.26
CA PHE A 130 -16.14 7.21 6.01
C PHE A 130 -17.37 8.10 5.82
N GLY A 131 -17.50 8.76 4.68
CA GLY A 131 -18.63 9.61 4.30
C GLY A 131 -19.83 8.81 3.78
N VAL A 132 -20.18 7.69 4.41
CA VAL A 132 -21.27 6.81 3.94
C VAL A 132 -22.06 6.14 5.08
N SER A 133 -23.38 6.12 4.92
CA SER A 133 -24.32 5.34 5.71
C SER A 133 -24.83 4.13 4.93
N PHE A 134 -25.08 3.03 5.63
CA PHE A 134 -25.54 1.78 5.04
C PHE A 134 -26.87 1.38 5.64
N ILE A 135 -27.82 0.99 4.80
CA ILE A 135 -29.04 0.28 5.20
C ILE A 135 -28.87 -1.18 4.78
N TYR A 136 -28.78 -2.09 5.74
CA TYR A 136 -28.59 -3.52 5.51
C TYR A 136 -29.93 -4.23 5.60
N ALA A 137 -30.25 -5.05 4.59
CA ALA A 137 -31.37 -5.96 4.61
C ALA A 137 -30.84 -7.39 4.53
N GLY A 138 -31.25 -8.24 5.46
CA GLY A 138 -30.82 -9.63 5.45
C GLY A 138 -31.77 -10.55 6.17
N TRP A 139 -31.46 -11.84 6.10
CA TRP A 139 -32.17 -12.89 6.81
C TRP A 139 -31.17 -13.84 7.47
N ASP A 140 -31.45 -14.29 8.68
CA ASP A 140 -30.75 -15.44 9.26
C ASP A 140 -31.72 -16.36 10.01
N PRO A 141 -31.36 -17.63 10.26
CA PRO A 141 -32.26 -18.59 10.89
C PRO A 141 -32.69 -18.23 12.32
N GLN A 142 -31.94 -17.38 13.01
CA GLN A 142 -32.17 -17.07 14.43
C GLN A 142 -33.15 -15.92 14.61
N ARG A 143 -33.05 -14.90 13.76
CA ARG A 143 -33.83 -13.65 13.88
C ARG A 143 -34.65 -13.32 12.65
N GLN A 144 -34.64 -14.19 11.64
CA GLN A 144 -35.37 -14.03 10.38
C GLN A 144 -34.99 -12.70 9.69
N PHE A 145 -35.95 -12.05 9.02
CA PHE A 145 -35.72 -10.79 8.32
C PHE A 145 -35.30 -9.68 9.28
N GLN A 146 -34.18 -9.04 8.97
CA GLN A 146 -33.59 -7.98 9.78
C GLN A 146 -33.17 -6.80 8.92
N LEU A 147 -33.43 -5.60 9.42
CA LEU A 147 -33.06 -4.34 8.79
C LEU A 147 -32.18 -3.55 9.77
N TYR A 148 -30.98 -3.16 9.34
CA TYR A 148 -30.05 -2.35 10.14
C TYR A 148 -29.68 -1.06 9.41
N LEU A 149 -29.40 0.00 10.17
CA LEU A 149 -28.77 1.22 9.65
C LEU A 149 -27.44 1.42 10.40
N SER A 150 -26.36 1.71 9.67
CA SER A 150 -25.10 2.18 10.25
C SER A 150 -24.67 3.52 9.68
N ASN A 151 -23.96 4.30 10.49
CA ASN A 151 -23.49 5.63 10.13
C ASN A 151 -21.94 5.73 10.17
N PRO A 152 -21.34 6.87 9.79
CA PRO A 152 -19.89 7.08 9.79
C PRO A 152 -19.18 6.87 11.14
N SER A 153 -19.87 6.99 12.27
CA SER A 153 -19.26 6.80 13.59
C SER A 153 -19.01 5.33 13.94
N GLY A 154 -19.53 4.41 13.13
CA GLY A 154 -19.63 3.00 13.49
C GLY A 154 -20.80 2.68 14.41
N ASN A 155 -21.73 3.61 14.64
CA ASN A 155 -22.97 3.27 15.34
C ASN A 155 -23.90 2.53 14.37
N TYR A 156 -24.52 1.45 14.85
CA TYR A 156 -25.59 0.76 14.14
C TYR A 156 -26.78 0.46 15.05
N GLY A 157 -27.95 0.29 14.44
CA GLY A 157 -29.17 -0.10 15.13
C GLY A 157 -30.11 -0.87 14.21
N GLY A 158 -30.98 -1.70 14.79
CA GLY A 158 -32.05 -2.41 14.08
C GLY A 158 -33.28 -1.52 13.89
N TRP A 159 -33.97 -1.67 12.75
CA TRP A 159 -35.09 -0.81 12.34
C TRP A 159 -36.26 -1.62 11.77
N LYS A 160 -37.46 -1.07 11.90
CA LYS A 160 -38.66 -1.55 11.19
C LYS A 160 -38.83 -0.86 9.84
N ALA A 161 -38.51 0.43 9.80
CA ALA A 161 -38.36 1.21 8.59
C ALA A 161 -37.37 2.34 8.87
N THR A 162 -36.51 2.65 7.89
CA THR A 162 -35.49 3.69 8.04
C THR A 162 -35.11 4.29 6.69
N SER A 163 -34.51 5.47 6.73
CA SER A 163 -33.93 6.14 5.57
C SER A 163 -32.56 6.75 5.89
N ALA A 164 -31.79 7.05 4.84
CA ALA A 164 -30.54 7.78 4.90
C ALA A 164 -30.38 8.64 3.64
N GLY A 165 -29.58 9.71 3.72
CA GLY A 165 -29.38 10.64 2.61
C GLY A 165 -30.26 11.90 2.69
N ALA A 166 -30.50 12.50 1.53
CA ALA A 166 -31.31 13.71 1.40
C ALA A 166 -32.73 13.53 1.93
N ASN A 167 -33.28 14.60 2.50
CA ASN A 167 -34.65 14.65 3.00
C ASN A 167 -35.01 13.53 4.00
N ASN A 168 -34.00 13.00 4.72
CA ASN A 168 -34.18 11.92 5.70
C ASN A 168 -35.24 12.23 6.77
N ALA A 169 -35.34 13.48 7.24
CA ALA A 169 -36.33 13.87 8.23
C ALA A 169 -37.77 13.70 7.70
N SER A 170 -38.02 14.12 6.46
CA SER A 170 -39.32 13.97 5.78
C SER A 170 -39.62 12.50 5.50
N ALA A 171 -38.64 11.75 4.97
CA ALA A 171 -38.79 10.30 4.75
C ALA A 171 -39.11 9.56 6.05
N SER A 172 -38.37 9.84 7.13
CA SER A 172 -38.61 9.25 8.44
C SER A 172 -40.00 9.57 9.00
N SER A 173 -40.51 10.78 8.77
CA SER A 173 -41.86 11.15 9.21
C SER A 173 -42.93 10.38 8.44
N LEU A 174 -42.79 10.25 7.12
CA LEU A 174 -43.71 9.50 6.28
C LEU A 174 -43.69 8.00 6.62
N LEU A 175 -42.51 7.43 6.81
CA LEU A 175 -42.36 6.03 7.24
C LEU A 175 -43.02 5.82 8.60
N LYS A 176 -42.85 6.71 9.58
CA LYS A 176 -43.51 6.60 10.89
C LYS A 176 -45.03 6.68 10.80
N GLN A 177 -45.56 7.46 9.87
CA GLN A 177 -47.00 7.65 9.70
C GLN A 177 -47.66 6.47 9.00
N ASP A 178 -47.03 5.95 7.94
CA ASP A 178 -47.66 5.00 7.02
C ASP A 178 -47.27 3.54 7.33
N TYR A 179 -46.19 3.30 8.08
CA TYR A 179 -45.71 1.95 8.43
C TYR A 179 -46.70 1.19 9.33
N LYS A 180 -46.90 -0.09 9.01
CA LYS A 180 -47.66 -1.05 9.81
C LYS A 180 -46.80 -2.30 10.02
N GLU A 181 -46.82 -2.86 11.23
CA GLU A 181 -45.99 -4.03 11.57
C GLU A 181 -46.35 -5.29 10.78
N ASP A 182 -47.61 -5.43 10.38
CA ASP A 182 -48.14 -6.58 9.64
C ASP A 182 -48.16 -6.37 8.13
N CYS A 183 -47.50 -5.31 7.64
CA CYS A 183 -47.45 -5.02 6.21
C CYS A 183 -46.75 -6.15 5.44
N THR A 184 -47.30 -6.45 4.26
CA THR A 184 -46.72 -7.38 3.29
C THR A 184 -45.59 -6.70 2.52
N LEU A 185 -44.69 -7.50 1.93
CA LEU A 185 -43.63 -7.02 1.07
C LEU A 185 -44.18 -6.18 -0.08
N LYS A 186 -45.35 -6.54 -0.64
CA LYS A 186 -46.02 -5.74 -1.68
C LYS A 186 -46.45 -4.36 -1.17
N GLU A 187 -47.05 -4.28 0.01
CA GLU A 187 -47.44 -3.00 0.62
C GLU A 187 -46.22 -2.15 0.97
N ALA A 188 -45.15 -2.77 1.46
CA ALA A 188 -43.88 -2.11 1.72
C ALA A 188 -43.25 -1.54 0.44
N CYS A 189 -43.30 -2.26 -0.68
CA CYS A 189 -42.83 -1.74 -1.97
C CYS A 189 -43.59 -0.47 -2.40
N GLY A 190 -44.92 -0.49 -2.28
CA GLY A 190 -45.76 0.67 -2.58
C GLY A 190 -45.49 1.86 -1.66
N MET A 191 -45.18 1.59 -0.39
CA MET A 191 -44.77 2.63 0.56
C MET A 191 -43.42 3.23 0.18
N ALA A 192 -42.43 2.41 -0.18
CA ALA A 192 -41.09 2.87 -0.56
C ALA A 192 -41.12 3.88 -1.72
N VAL A 193 -41.87 3.59 -2.80
CA VAL A 193 -41.99 4.52 -3.94
C VAL A 193 -42.78 5.78 -3.61
N LYS A 194 -43.79 5.70 -2.73
CA LYS A 194 -44.53 6.88 -2.25
C LYS A 194 -43.68 7.78 -1.36
N VAL A 195 -42.77 7.21 -0.58
CA VAL A 195 -41.82 8.00 0.22
C VAL A 195 -40.80 8.66 -0.70
N LEU A 196 -40.21 7.92 -1.65
CA LEU A 196 -39.27 8.49 -2.63
C LEU A 196 -39.91 9.63 -3.46
N SER A 197 -41.16 9.50 -3.91
CA SER A 197 -41.82 10.55 -4.70
C SER A 197 -42.07 11.84 -3.91
N LYS A 198 -42.13 11.76 -2.58
CA LYS A 198 -42.28 12.92 -1.69
C LYS A 198 -40.94 13.49 -1.21
N THR A 199 -39.86 12.73 -1.31
CA THR A 199 -38.51 13.16 -0.89
C THR A 199 -37.62 13.57 -2.05
N MET A 200 -38.01 13.29 -3.29
CA MET A 200 -37.33 13.76 -4.50
C MET A 200 -37.97 15.06 -5.01
N ASP A 201 -37.23 15.84 -5.81
CA ASP A 201 -37.70 17.10 -6.40
C ASP A 201 -38.82 16.92 -7.46
N SER A 202 -39.28 15.68 -7.71
CA SER A 202 -40.27 15.36 -8.72
C SER A 202 -41.34 14.42 -8.19
N THR A 203 -42.60 14.82 -8.33
CA THR A 203 -43.78 14.04 -7.91
C THR A 203 -44.06 12.85 -8.83
N LYS A 204 -43.57 12.90 -10.07
CA LYS A 204 -43.59 11.79 -11.03
C LYS A 204 -42.17 11.28 -11.27
N LEU A 205 -42.00 9.97 -11.09
CA LEU A 205 -40.72 9.27 -11.10
C LEU A 205 -40.53 8.50 -12.41
N SER A 206 -39.28 8.21 -12.76
CA SER A 206 -38.91 7.28 -13.83
C SER A 206 -38.03 6.18 -13.25
N SER A 207 -38.03 5.00 -13.88
CA SER A 207 -37.21 3.85 -13.50
C SER A 207 -35.71 4.15 -13.53
N GLU A 208 -35.26 5.05 -14.39
CA GLU A 208 -33.86 5.51 -14.46
C GLU A 208 -33.37 6.21 -13.19
N LYS A 209 -34.28 6.82 -12.43
CA LYS A 209 -33.95 7.61 -11.23
C LYS A 209 -34.01 6.81 -9.94
N ILE A 210 -34.35 5.51 -10.00
CA ILE A 210 -34.59 4.69 -8.81
C ILE A 210 -33.95 3.32 -8.98
N GLU A 211 -33.27 2.85 -7.93
CA GLU A 211 -32.96 1.43 -7.75
C GLU A 211 -33.90 0.81 -6.75
N PHE A 212 -34.21 -0.46 -6.98
CA PHE A 212 -35.17 -1.17 -6.17
C PHE A 212 -34.74 -2.62 -5.97
N ALA A 213 -34.81 -3.09 -4.74
CA ALA A 213 -34.52 -4.48 -4.39
C ALA A 213 -35.48 -5.02 -3.34
N THR A 214 -35.72 -6.32 -3.41
CA THR A 214 -36.49 -7.04 -2.39
C THR A 214 -35.72 -8.25 -1.89
N VAL A 215 -35.74 -8.45 -0.58
CA VAL A 215 -35.32 -9.68 0.10
C VAL A 215 -36.57 -10.42 0.53
N GLY A 216 -36.66 -11.71 0.26
CA GLY A 216 -37.83 -12.51 0.62
C GLY A 216 -37.50 -13.99 0.69
N GLN A 217 -38.54 -14.80 0.90
CA GLN A 217 -38.43 -16.25 0.95
C GLN A 217 -39.34 -16.86 -0.13
N THR A 218 -38.81 -17.81 -0.90
CA THR A 218 -39.61 -18.57 -1.88
C THR A 218 -40.55 -19.53 -1.16
N LYS A 219 -41.53 -20.09 -1.89
CA LYS A 219 -42.44 -21.13 -1.34
C LYS A 219 -41.70 -22.35 -0.79
N ASP A 220 -40.52 -22.64 -1.32
CA ASP A 220 -39.66 -23.75 -0.91
C ASP A 220 -38.75 -23.41 0.29
N GLY A 221 -38.91 -22.23 0.87
CA GLY A 221 -38.14 -21.77 2.03
C GLY A 221 -36.76 -21.18 1.69
N LYS A 222 -36.39 -21.06 0.41
CA LYS A 222 -35.10 -20.47 -0.01
C LYS A 222 -35.15 -18.95 0.07
N ILE A 223 -34.16 -18.35 0.71
CA ILE A 223 -34.00 -16.89 0.75
C ILE A 223 -33.52 -16.39 -0.60
N TYR A 224 -34.07 -15.26 -1.04
CA TYR A 224 -33.63 -14.55 -2.23
C TYR A 224 -33.43 -13.07 -1.93
N HIS A 225 -32.50 -12.47 -2.66
CA HIS A 225 -32.38 -11.04 -2.86
C HIS A 225 -32.53 -10.77 -4.36
N ARG A 226 -33.40 -9.83 -4.73
CA ARG A 226 -33.74 -9.57 -6.12
C ARG A 226 -33.69 -8.07 -6.40
N LEU A 227 -32.78 -7.67 -7.30
CA LEU A 227 -32.78 -6.36 -7.94
C LEU A 227 -33.85 -6.35 -9.03
N TRP A 228 -34.63 -5.28 -9.10
CA TRP A 228 -35.74 -5.16 -10.05
C TRP A 228 -35.27 -4.55 -11.36
N SER A 229 -35.88 -4.96 -12.48
CA SER A 229 -35.62 -4.34 -13.78
C SER A 229 -36.34 -2.99 -13.92
N ALA A 230 -35.92 -2.20 -14.91
CA ALA A 230 -36.57 -0.92 -15.22
C ALA A 230 -38.08 -1.07 -15.53
N ASP A 231 -38.48 -2.16 -16.19
CA ASP A 231 -39.87 -2.46 -16.50
C ASP A 231 -40.71 -2.74 -15.24
N GLU A 232 -40.14 -3.48 -14.30
CA GLU A 232 -40.80 -3.80 -13.02
C GLU A 232 -40.99 -2.55 -12.16
N ILE A 233 -39.97 -1.70 -12.11
CA ILE A 233 -40.05 -0.41 -11.40
C ILE A 233 -41.11 0.47 -12.08
N THR A 234 -41.13 0.53 -13.41
CA THR A 234 -42.13 1.33 -14.17
C THR A 234 -43.54 0.83 -13.92
N ALA A 235 -43.76 -0.49 -13.89
CA ALA A 235 -45.05 -1.08 -13.56
C ALA A 235 -45.51 -0.72 -12.14
N LEU A 236 -44.61 -0.78 -11.15
CA LEU A 236 -44.90 -0.37 -9.77
C LEU A 236 -45.24 1.13 -9.67
N LEU A 237 -44.51 1.98 -10.40
CA LEU A 237 -44.79 3.41 -10.46
C LEU A 237 -46.15 3.69 -11.10
N LYS A 238 -46.56 2.93 -12.12
CA LYS A 238 -47.91 3.03 -12.72
C LYS A 238 -49.01 2.56 -11.76
N GLU A 239 -48.81 1.44 -11.04
CA GLU A 239 -49.77 0.93 -10.03
C GLU A 239 -50.07 1.96 -8.93
N HIS A 240 -49.10 2.83 -8.62
CA HIS A 240 -49.23 3.88 -7.61
C HIS A 240 -49.47 5.28 -8.17
N ASP A 241 -49.70 5.43 -9.48
CA ASP A 241 -49.94 6.70 -10.16
C ASP A 241 -48.79 7.71 -9.99
N LEU A 242 -47.55 7.20 -10.01
CA LEU A 242 -46.30 7.94 -9.84
C LEU A 242 -45.42 7.96 -11.11
N ALA A 243 -45.78 7.26 -12.19
CA ALA A 243 -45.00 7.25 -13.42
C ALA A 243 -45.13 8.57 -14.21
N LYS A 244 -44.03 9.05 -14.81
CA LYS A 244 -44.07 10.14 -15.81
C LYS A 244 -44.77 9.69 -17.08
N ASP A 245 -45.58 10.58 -17.68
CA ASP A 245 -46.11 10.39 -19.03
C ASP A 245 -44.97 10.46 -20.03
N GLU A 246 -44.87 9.49 -20.94
CA GLU A 246 -43.91 9.52 -22.05
C GLU A 246 -44.27 10.64 -23.03
N SER A 247 -43.82 11.87 -22.77
CA SER A 247 -43.88 12.97 -23.73
C SER A 247 -42.76 12.82 -24.76
N ALA A 248 -43.10 13.07 -26.02
CA ALA A 248 -42.39 12.74 -27.27
C ALA A 248 -40.99 13.37 -27.52
N GLU A 249 -40.21 13.73 -26.49
CA GLU A 249 -38.93 14.43 -26.67
C GLU A 249 -37.70 13.51 -26.83
N ASP A 250 -37.79 12.20 -26.52
CA ASP A 250 -36.63 11.29 -26.63
C ASP A 250 -36.53 10.51 -27.95
N LYS A 251 -37.42 10.77 -28.94
CA LYS A 251 -37.41 10.07 -30.25
C LYS A 251 -36.38 10.59 -31.27
N VAL A 252 -35.47 11.50 -30.91
CA VAL A 252 -34.60 12.17 -31.89
C VAL A 252 -33.27 11.45 -32.14
N TYR A 253 -32.83 10.50 -31.30
CA TYR A 253 -31.47 9.93 -31.43
C TYR A 253 -31.36 8.49 -31.96
N GLU A 254 -32.47 7.83 -32.34
CA GLU A 254 -32.41 6.47 -32.93
C GLU A 254 -32.05 6.42 -34.43
N ASN A 255 -31.90 7.55 -35.13
CA ASN A 255 -31.84 7.56 -36.60
C ASN A 255 -30.56 8.14 -37.24
N VAL A 256 -29.37 8.00 -36.65
CA VAL A 256 -28.10 8.37 -37.32
C VAL A 256 -26.96 7.37 -37.09
N ILE A 257 -27.14 6.08 -37.38
CA ILE A 257 -26.04 5.18 -37.81
C ILE A 257 -26.63 4.14 -38.78
N PRO A 258 -26.13 3.98 -40.02
CA PRO A 258 -26.70 3.03 -40.97
C PRO A 258 -26.34 1.58 -40.59
N PRO A 259 -27.15 0.59 -41.00
CA PRO A 259 -26.91 -0.82 -40.71
C PRO A 259 -25.83 -1.36 -41.65
N PHE A 260 -24.76 -1.96 -41.11
CA PHE A 260 -23.90 -2.86 -41.86
C PHE A 260 -24.14 -4.29 -41.41
N SER A 261 -24.75 -5.07 -42.30
CA SER A 261 -25.04 -6.49 -42.13
C SER A 261 -23.84 -7.36 -42.49
N LEU A 262 -23.66 -8.39 -41.66
CA LEU A 262 -23.11 -9.72 -41.92
C LEU A 262 -21.99 -9.91 -42.95
N PHE A 263 -20.83 -10.34 -42.44
CA PHE A 263 -20.08 -11.43 -43.06
C PHE A 263 -19.74 -12.50 -42.01
N GLN A 264 -20.28 -13.70 -42.23
CA GLN A 264 -19.75 -14.94 -41.69
C GLN A 264 -18.30 -15.12 -42.15
N ALA A 265 -17.35 -15.25 -41.21
CA ALA A 265 -16.10 -15.97 -41.44
C ALA A 265 -15.56 -16.46 -40.09
N GLY A 266 -15.21 -17.74 -40.05
CA GLY A 266 -15.00 -18.51 -38.84
C GLY A 266 -13.85 -18.06 -37.95
N PHE A 267 -13.97 -18.43 -36.68
CA PHE A 267 -12.88 -18.52 -35.72
C PHE A 267 -11.71 -19.30 -36.36
N SER A 268 -10.62 -18.60 -36.65
CA SER A 268 -9.34 -19.21 -36.94
C SER A 268 -8.33 -18.77 -35.88
N VAL A 269 -7.72 -19.79 -35.28
CA VAL A 269 -6.65 -19.75 -34.29
C VAL A 269 -5.55 -18.79 -34.74
N ILE A 270 -5.27 -17.76 -33.95
CA ILE A 270 -4.08 -16.91 -34.13
C ILE A 270 -2.85 -17.80 -33.92
N ARG A 271 -2.16 -18.14 -35.01
CA ARG A 271 -0.83 -18.75 -35.00
C ARG A 271 0.23 -17.68 -34.66
N PRO A 272 1.34 -18.06 -34.02
CA PRO A 272 2.41 -17.14 -33.66
C PRO A 272 3.09 -16.56 -34.91
N TYR A 273 3.42 -15.28 -34.84
CA TYR A 273 4.17 -14.54 -35.86
C TYR A 273 5.63 -15.00 -35.82
N GLU A 274 6.07 -15.77 -36.82
CA GLU A 274 7.49 -16.08 -37.05
C GLU A 274 8.18 -14.86 -37.70
N VAL A 275 9.30 -14.42 -37.11
CA VAL A 275 10.17 -13.37 -37.66
C VAL A 275 11.43 -14.05 -38.23
N PRO A 276 11.98 -13.60 -39.38
CA PRO A 276 12.95 -14.36 -40.14
C PRO A 276 14.31 -14.48 -39.45
N ILE A 277 14.86 -15.69 -39.43
CA ILE A 277 16.24 -15.97 -39.04
C ILE A 277 17.16 -15.43 -40.15
N ARG A 278 17.82 -14.29 -39.91
CA ARG A 278 19.02 -13.91 -40.67
C ARG A 278 20.22 -14.63 -40.07
N GLY A 279 20.67 -15.67 -40.79
CA GLY A 279 21.94 -16.33 -40.54
C GLY A 279 23.10 -15.37 -40.69
N GLY A 280 23.90 -15.27 -39.64
CA GLY A 280 25.22 -14.66 -39.64
C GLY A 280 26.12 -15.51 -38.75
N ALA A 281 26.90 -16.39 -39.37
CA ALA A 281 27.99 -17.09 -38.71
C ALA A 281 29.04 -16.06 -38.29
N GLY A 282 29.40 -16.08 -37.01
CA GLY A 282 30.39 -15.15 -36.45
C GLY A 282 31.03 -15.72 -35.19
N GLY A 283 32.17 -16.39 -35.37
CA GLY A 283 33.31 -16.42 -34.45
C GLY A 283 33.07 -16.81 -33.00
N ALA A 284 33.39 -18.07 -32.67
CA ALA A 284 33.79 -18.45 -31.32
C ALA A 284 35.03 -17.64 -30.90
N ASN A 285 34.88 -16.78 -29.89
CA ASN A 285 35.98 -16.25 -29.09
C ASN A 285 35.49 -16.20 -27.63
N GLY A 286 36.24 -16.84 -26.73
CA GLY A 286 35.87 -17.08 -25.34
C GLY A 286 35.69 -15.82 -24.51
N ALA A 287 34.45 -15.34 -24.40
CA ALA A 287 34.02 -14.29 -23.49
C ALA A 287 33.14 -14.90 -22.40
N GLY A 288 33.35 -14.52 -21.13
CA GLY A 288 32.63 -15.08 -19.98
C GLY A 288 31.11 -15.00 -20.12
N LYS A 289 30.41 -15.98 -19.53
CA LYS A 289 28.94 -16.10 -19.48
C LYS A 289 28.27 -14.75 -19.20
N GLY A 290 27.50 -14.23 -20.15
CA GLY A 290 26.88 -12.91 -20.06
C GLY A 290 26.00 -12.79 -18.81
N THR A 291 26.19 -11.75 -18.00
CA THR A 291 25.42 -11.54 -16.76
C THR A 291 24.81 -10.14 -16.77
N LYS A 292 23.58 -10.00 -16.25
CA LYS A 292 22.94 -8.70 -16.03
C LYS A 292 22.50 -8.55 -14.58
N ALA A 293 22.28 -7.32 -14.14
CA ALA A 293 21.68 -7.03 -12.85
C ALA A 293 20.34 -6.31 -12.99
N VAL A 294 19.43 -6.61 -12.08
CA VAL A 294 18.14 -5.97 -11.93
C VAL A 294 18.05 -5.39 -10.52
N ILE A 295 17.71 -4.12 -10.40
CA ILE A 295 17.46 -3.47 -9.11
C ILE A 295 15.97 -3.17 -9.00
N LEU A 296 15.30 -3.77 -8.02
CA LEU A 296 13.88 -3.53 -7.76
C LEU A 296 13.75 -2.26 -6.90
N VAL A 297 13.26 -1.18 -7.51
CA VAL A 297 13.13 0.14 -6.87
C VAL A 297 11.72 0.42 -6.31
N GLY A 298 10.73 -0.40 -6.68
CA GLY A 298 9.35 -0.25 -6.22
C GLY A 298 8.66 0.99 -6.81
N GLY A 299 7.62 1.52 -6.16
CA GLY A 299 6.88 2.70 -6.63
C GLY A 299 6.55 3.69 -5.50
N PRO A 300 5.87 4.82 -5.79
CA PRO A 300 5.53 5.86 -4.81
C PRO A 300 4.66 5.36 -3.64
N SER A 301 3.88 4.31 -3.86
CA SER A 301 3.10 3.62 -2.82
C SER A 301 3.98 2.77 -1.88
N ARG A 302 5.22 2.49 -2.27
CA ARG A 302 6.24 1.82 -1.46
C ARG A 302 7.11 2.88 -0.78
N GLY A 303 7.28 2.78 0.54
CA GLY A 303 8.07 3.75 1.31
C GLY A 303 7.26 4.72 2.17
N THR A 304 5.93 4.53 2.29
CA THR A 304 5.08 5.32 3.20
C THR A 304 5.59 5.36 4.65
N ARG A 305 6.16 4.26 5.14
CA ARG A 305 6.81 4.16 6.48
C ARG A 305 8.16 4.87 6.59
N PHE A 306 8.68 5.35 5.47
CA PHE A 306 9.88 6.19 5.40
C PHE A 306 9.54 7.69 5.44
N ARG A 307 8.24 8.04 5.48
CA ARG A 307 7.79 9.42 5.75
C ARG A 307 8.23 9.86 7.16
N PRO A 308 8.53 11.16 7.36
CA PRO A 308 8.36 12.26 6.42
C PRO A 308 9.43 12.37 5.33
N LEU A 309 10.54 11.63 5.43
CA LEU A 309 11.69 11.80 4.54
C LEU A 309 11.38 11.44 3.08
N SER A 310 10.45 10.50 2.85
CA SER A 310 10.03 10.13 1.50
C SER A 310 8.88 10.94 0.91
N LEU A 311 8.53 12.10 1.50
CA LEU A 311 7.50 12.99 0.92
C LEU A 311 8.05 13.76 -0.29
N ASP A 312 9.29 14.23 -0.21
CA ASP A 312 9.95 14.99 -1.28
C ASP A 312 10.85 14.09 -2.13
N VAL A 313 11.69 13.27 -1.49
CA VAL A 313 12.69 12.43 -2.16
C VAL A 313 12.28 10.96 -2.06
N PRO A 314 12.14 10.23 -3.17
CA PRO A 314 11.86 8.80 -3.14
C PRO A 314 12.87 8.06 -2.29
N LYS A 315 12.39 7.09 -1.51
CA LYS A 315 13.23 6.31 -0.60
C LYS A 315 14.50 5.75 -1.27
N PRO A 316 14.48 5.17 -2.48
CA PRO A 316 15.70 4.64 -3.11
C PRO A 316 16.77 5.72 -3.38
N LEU A 317 16.38 6.98 -3.44
CA LEU A 317 17.24 8.16 -3.63
C LEU A 317 17.60 8.87 -2.32
N PHE A 318 17.16 8.37 -1.17
CA PHE A 318 17.54 8.94 0.12
C PHE A 318 19.03 8.68 0.42
N ASP A 319 19.73 9.68 0.95
CA ASP A 319 21.16 9.56 1.22
C ASP A 319 21.47 8.81 2.52
N VAL A 320 22.35 7.83 2.40
CA VAL A 320 22.93 7.07 3.51
C VAL A 320 24.42 6.96 3.27
N ALA A 321 25.22 7.35 4.26
CA ALA A 321 26.68 7.42 4.18
C ALA A 321 27.20 8.29 3.02
N GLY A 322 26.48 9.39 2.72
CA GLY A 322 26.86 10.36 1.69
C GLY A 322 26.33 10.08 0.29
N HIS A 323 25.64 8.95 0.09
CA HIS A 323 25.18 8.50 -1.22
C HIS A 323 23.74 7.98 -1.19
N PRO A 324 22.99 8.09 -2.30
CA PRO A 324 21.67 7.49 -2.44
C PRO A 324 21.67 5.99 -2.13
N ILE A 325 20.62 5.44 -1.52
CA ILE A 325 20.58 4.00 -1.18
C ILE A 325 20.87 3.09 -2.40
N ILE A 326 20.33 3.41 -3.59
CA ILE A 326 20.60 2.62 -4.82
C ILE A 326 22.07 2.65 -5.23
N TRP A 327 22.79 3.73 -4.94
CA TRP A 327 24.21 3.87 -5.30
C TRP A 327 25.05 2.72 -4.71
N HIS A 328 24.76 2.30 -3.48
CA HIS A 328 25.47 1.19 -2.83
C HIS A 328 25.32 -0.14 -3.60
N CYS A 329 24.16 -0.38 -4.22
CA CYS A 329 23.97 -1.53 -5.12
C CYS A 329 24.82 -1.38 -6.39
N LEU A 330 24.82 -0.21 -7.01
CA LEU A 330 25.59 0.07 -8.24
C LEU A 330 27.10 -0.10 -8.00
N THR A 331 27.61 0.42 -6.89
CA THR A 331 29.02 0.27 -6.49
C THR A 331 29.42 -1.19 -6.27
N ALA A 332 28.52 -2.03 -5.75
CA ALA A 332 28.77 -3.47 -5.64
C ALA A 332 28.72 -4.17 -7.01
N ILE A 333 27.74 -3.83 -7.85
CA ILE A 333 27.57 -4.38 -9.19
C ILE A 333 28.78 -4.03 -10.08
N ALA A 334 29.27 -2.80 -10.03
CA ALA A 334 30.41 -2.33 -10.81
C ALA A 334 31.72 -3.09 -10.50
N LYS A 335 31.81 -3.74 -9.33
CA LYS A 335 32.94 -4.60 -8.93
C LYS A 335 32.84 -6.03 -9.48
N VAL A 336 31.79 -6.37 -10.23
CA VAL A 336 31.59 -7.68 -10.84
C VAL A 336 31.77 -7.55 -12.36
N PRO A 337 32.94 -7.92 -12.91
CA PRO A 337 33.26 -7.66 -14.31
C PRO A 337 32.37 -8.37 -15.33
N SER A 338 31.67 -9.43 -14.91
CA SER A 338 30.76 -10.19 -15.78
C SER A 338 29.41 -9.50 -15.99
N ILE A 339 29.07 -8.47 -15.21
CA ILE A 339 27.80 -7.74 -15.32
C ILE A 339 27.92 -6.67 -16.41
N GLN A 340 27.06 -6.78 -17.43
CA GLN A 340 27.13 -5.95 -18.63
C GLN A 340 26.17 -4.77 -18.62
N GLU A 341 25.10 -4.83 -17.82
CA GLU A 341 24.01 -3.85 -17.81
C GLU A 341 23.21 -3.97 -16.51
N VAL A 342 22.66 -2.83 -16.06
CA VAL A 342 21.72 -2.75 -14.94
C VAL A 342 20.36 -2.26 -15.42
N CYS A 343 19.31 -3.02 -15.09
CA CYS A 343 17.92 -2.61 -15.25
C CYS A 343 17.30 -2.28 -13.89
N MET A 344 16.99 -1.02 -13.65
CA MET A 344 16.16 -0.60 -12.52
C MET A 344 14.70 -0.81 -12.90
N ILE A 345 13.92 -1.51 -12.08
CA ILE A 345 12.49 -1.78 -12.33
C ILE A 345 11.65 -1.21 -11.20
N GLY A 346 10.64 -0.43 -11.55
CA GLY A 346 9.70 0.13 -10.58
C GLY A 346 8.58 0.94 -11.20
N TYR A 347 7.77 1.55 -10.34
CA TYR A 347 6.55 2.26 -10.67
C TYR A 347 6.63 3.77 -10.34
N TYR A 348 7.84 4.34 -10.33
CA TYR A 348 8.03 5.80 -10.30
C TYR A 348 7.94 6.40 -11.71
N ASP A 349 7.64 7.70 -11.79
CA ASP A 349 7.81 8.44 -13.03
C ASP A 349 9.28 8.45 -13.48
N GLU A 350 9.56 8.41 -14.78
CA GLU A 350 10.95 8.37 -15.28
C GLU A 350 11.74 9.62 -14.91
N ALA A 351 11.07 10.78 -14.80
CA ALA A 351 11.71 12.03 -14.42
C ALA A 351 12.38 11.95 -13.04
N VAL A 352 11.88 11.09 -12.15
CA VAL A 352 12.41 10.88 -10.80
C VAL A 352 13.86 10.40 -10.81
N PHE A 353 14.18 9.45 -11.68
CA PHE A 353 15.52 8.84 -11.73
C PHE A 353 16.43 9.44 -12.79
N LYS A 354 15.91 10.37 -13.60
CA LYS A 354 16.63 10.92 -14.76
C LYS A 354 17.99 11.53 -14.38
N ASP A 355 18.01 12.40 -13.39
CA ASP A 355 19.23 13.09 -12.97
C ASP A 355 20.20 12.12 -12.28
N PHE A 356 19.68 11.27 -11.39
CA PHE A 356 20.45 10.20 -10.76
C PHE A 356 21.13 9.27 -11.77
N ILE A 357 20.40 8.78 -12.78
CA ILE A 357 20.95 7.89 -13.81
C ILE A 357 22.02 8.60 -14.64
N LYS A 358 21.83 9.88 -14.94
CA LYS A 358 22.82 10.68 -15.65
C LYS A 358 24.11 10.83 -14.85
N GLU A 359 24.01 11.11 -13.56
CA GLU A 359 25.16 11.20 -12.65
C GLU A 359 25.85 9.84 -12.47
N ALA A 360 25.08 8.79 -12.19
CA ALA A 360 25.59 7.43 -12.06
C ALA A 360 26.27 6.93 -13.35
N ALA A 361 25.79 7.31 -14.54
CA ALA A 361 26.46 6.97 -15.80
C ALA A 361 27.83 7.64 -15.95
N SER A 362 28.05 8.81 -15.33
CA SER A 362 29.36 9.46 -15.30
C SER A 362 30.32 8.75 -14.35
N GLU A 363 29.81 8.22 -13.25
CA GLU A 363 30.60 7.54 -12.22
C GLU A 363 30.91 6.09 -12.57
N PHE A 364 29.96 5.41 -13.22
CA PHE A 364 30.06 4.02 -13.66
C PHE A 364 30.02 3.93 -15.20
N PRO A 365 31.02 4.48 -15.93
CA PRO A 365 30.96 4.61 -17.40
C PRO A 365 30.91 3.27 -18.15
N ASN A 366 31.36 2.19 -17.53
CA ASN A 366 31.35 0.84 -18.09
C ASN A 366 30.08 0.05 -17.75
N LEU A 367 29.12 0.66 -17.04
CA LEU A 367 27.92 0.00 -16.57
C LEU A 367 26.68 0.77 -17.07
N PRO A 368 26.11 0.39 -18.22
CA PRO A 368 24.87 0.97 -18.71
C PRO A 368 23.73 0.77 -17.71
N ILE A 369 23.07 1.86 -17.31
CA ILE A 369 21.94 1.85 -16.38
C ILE A 369 20.68 2.27 -17.13
N LYS A 370 19.61 1.49 -16.99
CA LYS A 370 18.31 1.76 -17.59
C LYS A 370 17.22 1.68 -16.55
N TYR A 371 16.24 2.56 -16.63
CA TYR A 371 15.01 2.46 -15.86
C TYR A 371 13.89 1.89 -16.72
N LEU A 372 13.22 0.87 -16.21
CA LEU A 372 12.09 0.19 -16.83
C LEU A 372 10.86 0.43 -15.94
N ARG A 373 10.01 1.35 -16.39
CA ARG A 373 8.83 1.79 -15.64
C ARG A 373 7.68 0.82 -15.84
N GLU A 374 7.25 0.17 -14.77
CA GLU A 374 6.03 -0.62 -14.75
C GLU A 374 4.80 0.28 -15.01
N TYR A 375 3.77 -0.25 -15.65
CA TYR A 375 2.51 0.47 -15.84
C TYR A 375 1.64 0.49 -14.57
N GLN A 376 1.85 -0.50 -13.70
CA GLN A 376 1.27 -0.62 -12.36
C GLN A 376 2.22 -1.40 -11.45
N ALA A 377 1.92 -1.54 -10.17
CA ALA A 377 2.77 -2.29 -9.25
C ALA A 377 2.61 -3.82 -9.42
N LEU A 378 3.41 -4.45 -10.28
CA LEU A 378 3.30 -5.89 -10.62
C LEU A 378 3.95 -6.84 -9.60
N GLY A 379 4.50 -6.32 -8.50
CA GLY A 379 5.20 -7.12 -7.49
C GLY A 379 6.65 -7.44 -7.87
N THR A 380 7.39 -8.10 -6.96
CA THR A 380 8.85 -8.29 -7.09
C THR A 380 9.24 -9.21 -8.24
N ALA A 381 8.36 -10.10 -8.69
CA ALA A 381 8.58 -10.98 -9.84
C ALA A 381 7.79 -10.55 -11.09
N GLY A 382 6.66 -9.85 -10.94
CA GLY A 382 5.84 -9.42 -12.09
C GLY A 382 6.57 -8.45 -13.01
N GLY A 383 7.23 -7.42 -12.46
CA GLY A 383 8.04 -6.49 -13.24
C GLY A 383 9.21 -7.19 -13.96
N LEU A 384 9.84 -8.17 -13.29
CA LEU A 384 10.89 -8.99 -13.90
C LEU A 384 10.36 -9.74 -15.14
N TYR A 385 9.20 -10.38 -15.02
CA TYR A 385 8.60 -11.13 -16.14
C TYR A 385 8.04 -10.24 -17.25
N HIS A 386 7.46 -9.09 -16.90
CA HIS A 386 6.95 -8.12 -17.87
C HIS A 386 8.08 -7.61 -18.78
N PHE A 387 9.24 -7.26 -18.20
CA PHE A 387 10.41 -6.77 -18.93
C PHE A 387 11.41 -7.84 -19.35
N ARG A 388 11.03 -9.13 -19.31
CA ARG A 388 11.93 -10.26 -19.61
C ARG A 388 12.65 -10.12 -20.95
N ASP A 389 11.99 -9.60 -21.99
CA ASP A 389 12.58 -9.48 -23.32
C ASP A 389 13.68 -8.40 -23.35
N ALA A 390 13.51 -7.31 -22.59
CA ALA A 390 14.53 -6.29 -22.43
C ALA A 390 15.72 -6.80 -21.59
N ILE A 391 15.44 -7.54 -20.52
CA ILE A 391 16.47 -8.13 -19.67
C ILE A 391 17.26 -9.20 -20.45
N LEU A 392 16.58 -10.09 -21.17
CA LEU A 392 17.17 -11.16 -21.98
C LEU A 392 17.85 -10.69 -23.26
N LYS A 393 17.75 -9.39 -23.60
CA LYS A 393 18.50 -8.83 -24.74
C LYS A 393 20.00 -9.02 -24.52
N GLY A 394 20.68 -9.63 -25.50
CA GLY A 394 22.09 -10.02 -25.37
C GLY A 394 22.30 -11.41 -24.78
N ARG A 395 21.21 -12.16 -24.51
CA ARG A 395 21.21 -13.55 -24.02
C ARG A 395 22.10 -13.76 -22.78
N PRO A 396 21.87 -13.02 -21.68
CA PRO A 396 22.56 -13.31 -20.44
C PRO A 396 22.18 -14.70 -19.93
N GLU A 397 23.17 -15.45 -19.46
CA GLU A 397 22.97 -16.74 -18.80
C GLU A 397 22.49 -16.56 -17.36
N ARG A 398 22.92 -15.46 -16.71
CA ARG A 398 22.71 -15.20 -15.29
C ARG A 398 22.13 -13.81 -15.06
N ILE A 399 21.26 -13.71 -14.06
CA ILE A 399 20.62 -12.45 -13.69
C ILE A 399 20.72 -12.27 -12.17
N PHE A 400 21.42 -11.22 -11.75
CA PHE A 400 21.34 -10.73 -10.39
C PHE A 400 20.04 -9.95 -10.20
N VAL A 401 19.36 -10.14 -9.07
CA VAL A 401 18.18 -9.36 -8.66
C VAL A 401 18.41 -8.84 -7.24
N LEU A 402 18.37 -7.52 -7.07
CA LEU A 402 18.65 -6.85 -5.81
C LEU A 402 17.46 -5.97 -5.40
N ASN A 403 17.03 -6.07 -4.16
CA ASN A 403 16.09 -5.12 -3.58
C ASN A 403 16.82 -3.81 -3.22
N SER A 404 16.27 -2.68 -3.65
CA SER A 404 16.86 -1.36 -3.38
C SER A 404 16.80 -0.94 -1.90
N ASP A 405 16.01 -1.60 -1.05
CA ASP A 405 15.86 -1.22 0.36
C ASP A 405 16.72 -2.04 1.34
N VAL A 406 17.80 -2.62 0.82
CA VAL A 406 18.74 -3.45 1.58
C VAL A 406 20.04 -2.68 1.82
N CYS A 407 20.46 -2.63 3.08
CA CYS A 407 21.79 -2.19 3.51
C CYS A 407 22.67 -3.42 3.69
N CYS A 408 23.64 -3.64 2.81
CA CYS A 408 24.51 -4.82 2.85
C CYS A 408 25.85 -4.54 2.16
N SER A 409 26.85 -5.38 2.39
CA SER A 409 28.11 -5.34 1.63
C SER A 409 28.03 -5.93 0.23
N PHE A 410 26.97 -6.67 -0.09
CA PHE A 410 26.71 -7.30 -1.39
C PHE A 410 27.87 -8.20 -1.90
N PRO A 411 28.03 -9.43 -1.37
CA PRO A 411 29.08 -10.38 -1.76
C PRO A 411 28.78 -11.05 -3.13
N LEU A 412 28.61 -10.24 -4.18
CA LEU A 412 28.12 -10.69 -5.48
C LEU A 412 29.11 -11.64 -6.18
N ASN A 413 30.42 -11.40 -6.05
CA ASN A 413 31.44 -12.26 -6.64
C ASN A 413 31.44 -13.67 -6.00
N GLU A 414 31.27 -13.73 -4.68
CA GLU A 414 31.20 -14.97 -3.94
C GLU A 414 29.90 -15.74 -4.23
N MET A 415 28.79 -15.02 -4.41
CA MET A 415 27.53 -15.62 -4.88
C MET A 415 27.67 -16.19 -6.29
N ALA A 416 28.31 -15.46 -7.22
CA ALA A 416 28.58 -15.95 -8.57
C ALA A 416 29.48 -17.19 -8.57
N LYS A 417 30.52 -17.20 -7.72
CA LYS A 417 31.36 -18.37 -7.55
C LYS A 417 30.57 -19.58 -7.03
N LEU A 418 29.75 -19.40 -6.00
CA LEU A 418 28.91 -20.48 -5.47
C LEU A 418 27.94 -21.02 -6.53
N PHE A 419 27.38 -20.13 -7.34
CA PHE A 419 26.48 -20.48 -8.43
C PHE A 419 27.18 -21.38 -9.46
N ASP A 420 28.40 -21.01 -9.86
CA ASP A 420 29.20 -21.79 -10.81
C ASP A 420 29.69 -23.11 -10.20
N ASP A 421 30.20 -23.10 -8.96
CA ASP A 421 30.72 -24.28 -8.25
C ASP A 421 29.65 -25.36 -8.01
N LYS A 422 28.38 -24.96 -7.90
CA LYS A 422 27.25 -25.86 -7.62
C LYS A 422 26.39 -26.17 -8.84
N ASP A 423 26.71 -25.58 -9.99
CA ASP A 423 25.83 -25.61 -11.17
C ASP A 423 24.38 -25.26 -10.77
N ALA A 424 24.24 -24.12 -10.09
CA ALA A 424 22.98 -23.71 -9.46
C ALA A 424 21.99 -23.13 -10.47
N GLU A 425 20.70 -23.31 -10.22
CA GLU A 425 19.64 -22.55 -10.88
C GLU A 425 19.38 -21.22 -10.16
N ALA A 426 19.61 -21.20 -8.85
CA ALA A 426 19.39 -20.04 -8.00
C ALA A 426 20.37 -20.03 -6.81
N VAL A 427 20.86 -18.84 -6.47
CA VAL A 427 21.57 -18.56 -5.22
C VAL A 427 20.90 -17.38 -4.52
N ILE A 428 20.51 -17.58 -3.26
CA ILE A 428 19.96 -16.54 -2.38
C ILE A 428 20.99 -16.09 -1.36
N LEU A 429 21.09 -14.79 -1.10
CA LEU A 429 21.87 -14.28 0.03
C LEU A 429 21.09 -14.47 1.33
N GLY A 430 21.74 -15.07 2.33
CA GLY A 430 21.17 -15.23 3.66
C GLY A 430 22.09 -14.72 4.77
N THR A 431 21.51 -14.37 5.91
CA THR A 431 22.27 -14.03 7.12
C THR A 431 21.53 -14.53 8.35
N ARG A 432 22.22 -14.63 9.49
CA ARG A 432 21.61 -15.06 10.75
C ARG A 432 21.21 -13.88 11.61
N VAL A 433 20.00 -13.94 12.14
CA VAL A 433 19.47 -12.95 13.10
C VAL A 433 19.15 -13.61 14.44
N ALA A 434 18.80 -12.81 15.44
CA ALA A 434 18.27 -13.33 16.71
C ALA A 434 16.91 -14.01 16.49
N GLU A 435 16.60 -15.03 17.30
CA GLU A 435 15.41 -15.87 17.12
C GLU A 435 14.09 -15.07 17.21
N ASP A 436 14.06 -14.06 18.07
CA ASP A 436 12.93 -13.14 18.26
C ASP A 436 12.68 -12.22 17.05
N ALA A 437 13.71 -11.99 16.23
CA ALA A 437 13.62 -11.17 15.02
C ALA A 437 13.29 -11.98 13.77
N ALA A 438 13.55 -13.30 13.76
CA ALA A 438 13.54 -14.14 12.56
C ALA A 438 12.18 -14.17 11.84
N THR A 439 11.07 -14.26 12.59
CA THR A 439 9.70 -14.33 12.04
C THR A 439 9.26 -13.08 11.27
N ASN A 440 10.01 -11.97 11.40
CA ASN A 440 9.74 -10.74 10.65
C ASN A 440 10.25 -10.78 9.19
N PHE A 441 10.96 -11.85 8.82
CA PHE A 441 11.63 -12.03 7.53
C PHE A 441 11.29 -13.38 6.90
N GLY A 442 11.68 -13.58 5.64
CA GLY A 442 11.65 -14.91 5.02
C GLY A 442 12.71 -15.82 5.62
N CYS A 443 12.30 -16.95 6.17
CA CYS A 443 13.17 -17.93 6.81
C CYS A 443 13.64 -18.99 5.80
N ILE A 444 14.94 -19.29 5.84
CA ILE A 444 15.60 -20.28 5.00
C ILE A 444 16.01 -21.46 5.88
N VAL A 445 15.53 -22.65 5.53
CA VAL A 445 16.06 -23.92 6.05
C VAL A 445 17.03 -24.46 5.00
N SER A 446 18.29 -24.60 5.36
CA SER A 446 19.34 -25.07 4.45
C SER A 446 20.07 -26.29 5.00
N ASP A 447 20.52 -27.16 4.11
CA ASP A 447 21.41 -28.25 4.46
C ASP A 447 22.80 -27.71 4.84
N SER A 448 23.29 -28.09 6.02
CA SER A 448 24.51 -27.53 6.61
C SER A 448 25.79 -27.88 5.84
N HIS A 449 25.78 -28.95 5.03
CA HIS A 449 26.96 -29.40 4.29
C HIS A 449 26.97 -28.88 2.84
N SER A 450 25.87 -29.09 2.12
CA SER A 450 25.73 -28.72 0.71
C SER A 450 25.35 -27.27 0.48
N ARG A 451 24.82 -26.57 1.51
CA ARG A 451 24.21 -25.23 1.44
C ARG A 451 22.97 -25.16 0.55
N ARG A 452 22.38 -26.31 0.22
CA ARG A 452 21.13 -26.39 -0.54
C ARG A 452 19.98 -25.87 0.31
N VAL A 453 19.12 -25.06 -0.27
CA VAL A 453 17.87 -24.63 0.36
C VAL A 453 16.92 -25.81 0.35
N LEU A 454 16.49 -26.23 1.55
CA LEU A 454 15.53 -27.32 1.76
C LEU A 454 14.11 -26.77 1.78
N HIS A 455 13.90 -25.67 2.51
CA HIS A 455 12.62 -24.99 2.60
C HIS A 455 12.82 -23.48 2.69
N TYR A 456 11.89 -22.75 2.08
CA TYR A 456 11.75 -21.30 2.21
C TYR A 456 10.34 -20.98 2.70
N VAL A 457 10.22 -20.15 3.74
CA VAL A 457 8.93 -19.70 4.25
C VAL A 457 8.97 -18.19 4.46
N GLU A 458 8.12 -17.45 3.75
CA GLU A 458 8.00 -16.01 3.94
C GLU A 458 7.28 -15.70 5.26
N LYS A 459 7.99 -15.03 6.20
CA LYS A 459 7.46 -14.51 7.47
C LYS A 459 6.57 -15.50 8.22
N PRO A 460 7.16 -16.62 8.68
CA PRO A 460 6.38 -17.67 9.33
C PRO A 460 5.76 -17.18 10.65
N GLU A 461 4.57 -17.69 10.97
CA GLU A 461 3.87 -17.39 12.23
C GLU A 461 4.60 -17.94 13.47
N SER A 462 5.41 -18.97 13.29
CA SER A 462 6.23 -19.60 14.32
C SER A 462 7.69 -19.65 13.91
N TYR A 463 8.59 -19.81 14.87
CA TYR A 463 10.01 -19.92 14.60
C TYR A 463 10.32 -21.19 13.78
N ILE A 464 11.03 -21.02 12.65
CA ILE A 464 11.47 -22.12 11.78
C ILE A 464 12.99 -22.15 11.67
N SER A 465 13.61 -21.00 11.41
CA SER A 465 15.05 -20.84 11.23
C SER A 465 15.44 -19.39 11.48
N ASN A 466 16.62 -19.17 12.04
CA ASN A 466 17.20 -17.85 12.20
C ASN A 466 18.03 -17.38 10.99
N LEU A 467 18.21 -18.23 9.98
CA LEU A 467 18.78 -17.87 8.69
C LEU A 467 17.68 -17.22 7.83
N ILE A 468 17.85 -15.95 7.50
CA ILE A 468 16.82 -15.14 6.83
C ILE A 468 17.25 -14.70 5.43
N ASN A 469 16.27 -14.40 4.59
CA ASN A 469 16.42 -13.83 3.26
C ASN A 469 16.90 -12.37 3.31
N CYS A 470 17.99 -12.09 2.60
CA CYS A 470 18.58 -10.76 2.52
C CYS A 470 18.09 -9.89 1.36
N GLY A 471 17.21 -10.38 0.47
CA GLY A 471 16.69 -9.63 -0.67
C GLY A 471 17.69 -9.46 -1.83
N VAL A 472 18.65 -10.37 -1.95
CA VAL A 472 19.65 -10.41 -3.04
C VAL A 472 19.71 -11.82 -3.59
N TYR A 473 19.59 -11.93 -4.91
CA TYR A 473 19.43 -13.20 -5.60
C TYR A 473 20.30 -13.24 -6.86
N LEU A 474 20.73 -14.44 -7.24
CA LEU A 474 21.35 -14.75 -8.52
C LEU A 474 20.60 -15.91 -9.14
N PHE A 475 20.05 -15.73 -10.33
CA PHE A 475 19.27 -16.75 -11.03
C PHE A 475 19.87 -17.12 -12.38
N SER A 476 19.70 -18.38 -12.78
CA SER A 476 19.78 -18.77 -14.18
C SER A 476 18.63 -18.14 -14.95
N ALA A 477 18.93 -17.49 -16.07
CA ALA A 477 17.93 -16.92 -16.96
C ALA A 477 16.97 -17.98 -17.50
N GLU A 478 17.46 -19.22 -17.71
CA GLU A 478 16.66 -20.35 -18.19
C GLU A 478 15.71 -20.91 -17.11
N ALA A 479 16.02 -20.70 -15.82
CA ALA A 479 15.19 -21.20 -14.73
C ALA A 479 14.15 -20.18 -14.26
N ILE A 480 14.53 -18.90 -14.11
CA ILE A 480 13.68 -17.90 -13.43
C ILE A 480 12.43 -17.51 -14.21
N PHE A 481 12.54 -17.25 -15.51
CA PHE A 481 11.37 -16.82 -16.30
C PHE A 481 10.34 -17.94 -16.50
N PRO A 482 10.73 -19.20 -16.76
CA PRO A 482 9.79 -20.32 -16.73
C PRO A 482 9.15 -20.54 -15.37
N SER A 483 9.91 -20.35 -14.28
CA SER A 483 9.37 -20.45 -12.90
C SER A 483 8.30 -19.38 -12.67
N ILE A 484 8.54 -18.13 -13.06
CA ILE A 484 7.56 -17.05 -12.93
C ILE A 484 6.34 -17.31 -13.83
N LYS A 485 6.53 -17.75 -15.07
CA LYS A 485 5.43 -18.14 -15.96
C LYS A 485 4.55 -19.22 -15.34
N THR A 486 5.17 -20.21 -14.71
CA THR A 486 4.47 -21.32 -14.04
C THR A 486 3.69 -20.82 -12.82
N ALA A 487 4.27 -19.92 -12.03
CA ALA A 487 3.60 -19.29 -10.90
C ALA A 487 2.39 -18.44 -11.34
N ILE A 488 2.53 -17.65 -12.41
CA ILE A 488 1.43 -16.89 -13.02
C ILE A 488 0.29 -17.85 -13.40
N LYS A 489 0.60 -18.90 -14.17
CA LYS A 489 -0.39 -19.90 -14.59
C LYS A 489 -1.10 -20.55 -13.39
N ARG A 490 -0.35 -20.96 -12.37
CA ARG A 490 -0.91 -21.58 -11.17
C ARG A 490 -1.85 -20.63 -10.43
N ARG A 491 -1.50 -19.34 -10.33
CA ARG A 491 -2.33 -18.33 -9.67
C ARG A 491 -3.63 -18.08 -10.43
N THR A 492 -3.59 -18.12 -11.76
CA THR A 492 -4.78 -18.05 -12.62
C THR A 492 -5.67 -19.27 -12.46
N GLU A 493 -5.10 -20.47 -12.29
CA GLU A 493 -5.85 -21.75 -12.21
C GLU A 493 -6.30 -22.11 -10.78
N ARG A 494 -5.60 -21.63 -9.75
CA ARG A 494 -5.90 -21.84 -8.32
C ARG A 494 -5.57 -20.56 -7.54
N PRO A 495 -6.54 -19.69 -7.24
CA PRO A 495 -6.33 -18.58 -6.32
C PRO A 495 -5.85 -19.15 -4.99
N ARG A 496 -4.62 -18.79 -4.55
CA ARG A 496 -4.10 -19.26 -3.27
C ARG A 496 -5.01 -18.79 -2.12
N LEU A 497 -5.24 -19.68 -1.15
CA LEU A 497 -5.60 -19.31 0.21
C LEU A 497 -4.56 -18.32 0.73
N VAL A 498 -5.00 -17.11 1.07
CA VAL A 498 -4.15 -16.03 1.59
C VAL A 498 -3.54 -16.49 2.92
N SER A 499 -2.22 -16.67 2.98
CA SER A 499 -1.52 -16.69 4.27
C SER A 499 -1.55 -15.27 4.86
N TYR A 500 -1.93 -15.18 6.13
CA TYR A 500 -2.11 -13.91 6.81
C TYR A 500 -0.80 -13.09 6.81
N PRO A 501 -0.86 -11.77 6.55
CA PRO A 501 0.24 -10.91 6.91
C PRO A 501 0.37 -10.84 8.44
N SER A 502 1.60 -10.90 8.95
CA SER A 502 1.89 -10.54 10.34
C SER A 502 1.38 -9.14 10.66
N SER A 503 1.12 -8.86 11.94
CA SER A 503 0.51 -7.63 12.45
C SER A 503 1.16 -6.33 11.96
N GLU A 504 2.44 -6.34 11.55
CA GLU A 504 3.14 -5.18 10.99
C GLU A 504 2.91 -4.94 9.47
N ASN A 505 2.22 -5.84 8.78
CA ASN A 505 1.82 -5.71 7.37
C ASN A 505 0.34 -5.38 7.18
N LEU A 506 -0.44 -5.29 8.28
CA LEU A 506 -1.84 -4.86 8.24
C LEU A 506 -1.98 -3.49 7.55
N GLU A 507 -1.04 -2.58 7.80
CA GLU A 507 -0.99 -1.22 7.22
C GLU A 507 -0.89 -1.16 5.70
N SER A 508 -0.16 -2.09 5.06
CA SER A 508 -0.06 -2.16 3.60
C SER A 508 -1.30 -2.73 2.92
N SER A 509 -2.28 -3.20 3.70
CA SER A 509 -3.51 -3.82 3.20
C SER A 509 -4.75 -2.92 3.30
N PHE A 510 -4.66 -1.75 3.94
CA PHE A 510 -5.82 -0.85 4.19
C PHE A 510 -6.14 0.12 3.03
N MET A 511 -5.56 -0.07 1.84
CA MET A 511 -5.74 0.85 0.69
C MET A 511 -6.16 0.13 -0.60
N ALA A 512 -6.75 -1.06 -0.54
CA ALA A 512 -7.07 -1.85 -1.74
C ALA A 512 -8.59 -1.90 -2.01
N ASP A 513 -9.02 -1.16 -3.05
CA ASP A 513 -10.34 -1.24 -3.70
C ASP A 513 -10.51 -2.59 -4.45
N ALA A 514 -11.74 -3.02 -4.77
CA ALA A 514 -11.98 -4.29 -5.48
C ALA A 514 -12.08 -4.19 -7.02
N ASP A 515 -11.85 -3.03 -7.62
CA ASP A 515 -11.43 -3.01 -9.03
C ASP A 515 -10.03 -3.64 -9.20
N GLU A 516 -9.29 -3.83 -8.09
CA GLU A 516 -8.02 -4.56 -8.07
C GLU A 516 -8.16 -6.09 -8.15
N ASP A 517 -9.34 -6.72 -8.22
CA ASP A 517 -9.39 -8.20 -8.33
C ASP A 517 -9.01 -8.73 -9.73
N GLU A 518 -8.96 -7.87 -10.76
CA GLU A 518 -8.17 -8.13 -11.97
C GLU A 518 -6.68 -7.79 -11.77
N GLU A 519 -6.34 -6.67 -11.12
CA GLU A 519 -4.94 -6.24 -10.89
C GLU A 519 -4.16 -7.18 -9.94
N ARG A 520 -4.82 -7.81 -8.97
CA ARG A 520 -4.26 -8.80 -8.04
C ARG A 520 -3.98 -10.14 -8.69
N LYS A 521 -4.52 -10.44 -9.87
CA LYS A 521 -4.08 -11.61 -10.66
C LYS A 521 -2.67 -11.41 -11.21
N GLU A 522 -2.24 -10.16 -11.42
CA GLU A 522 -0.96 -9.84 -12.06
C GLU A 522 0.21 -9.63 -11.07
N VAL A 523 -0.06 -9.41 -9.77
CA VAL A 523 0.99 -9.12 -8.77
C VAL A 523 1.73 -10.38 -8.33
N ILE A 524 2.83 -10.75 -8.98
CA ILE A 524 3.66 -11.91 -8.60
C ILE A 524 4.86 -11.47 -7.75
N ARG A 525 5.14 -12.21 -6.67
CA ARG A 525 6.23 -11.89 -5.73
C ARG A 525 7.25 -13.02 -5.68
N LEU A 526 8.54 -12.70 -5.80
CA LEU A 526 9.63 -13.68 -5.69
C LEU A 526 9.50 -14.50 -4.41
N GLU A 527 9.40 -13.79 -3.29
CA GLU A 527 9.44 -14.35 -1.94
C GLU A 527 8.26 -15.28 -1.65
N GLN A 528 7.08 -14.95 -2.14
CA GLN A 528 5.85 -15.70 -1.84
C GLN A 528 5.54 -16.75 -2.90
N ASP A 529 5.77 -16.46 -4.18
CA ASP A 529 5.29 -17.26 -5.30
C ASP A 529 6.36 -18.11 -5.97
N ILE A 530 7.65 -17.74 -5.84
CA ILE A 530 8.73 -18.36 -6.61
C ILE A 530 9.71 -19.13 -5.71
N LEU A 531 10.21 -18.51 -4.63
CA LEU A 531 11.29 -19.08 -3.81
C LEU A 531 10.89 -20.40 -3.12
N SER A 532 9.64 -20.53 -2.67
CA SER A 532 9.14 -21.77 -2.04
C SER A 532 9.22 -22.95 -3.00
N ASP A 533 8.83 -22.74 -4.24
CA ASP A 533 8.76 -23.79 -5.27
C ASP A 533 10.16 -24.13 -5.81
N MET A 534 11.04 -23.13 -5.93
CA MET A 534 12.43 -23.39 -6.33
C MET A 534 13.21 -24.19 -5.29
N ALA A 535 12.80 -24.18 -4.01
CA ALA A 535 13.42 -25.06 -3.00
C ALA A 535 13.25 -26.56 -3.37
N ASP A 536 12.22 -26.92 -4.14
CA ASP A 536 12.00 -28.28 -4.63
C ASP A 536 12.94 -28.67 -5.79
N SER A 537 13.57 -27.71 -6.50
CA SER A 537 14.36 -27.97 -7.72
C SER A 537 15.73 -28.62 -7.45
N LYS A 538 16.11 -28.78 -6.18
CA LYS A 538 17.43 -29.28 -5.71
C LYS A 538 18.66 -28.48 -6.17
N GLN A 539 18.52 -27.49 -7.05
CA GLN A 539 19.60 -26.60 -7.54
C GLN A 539 19.49 -25.17 -6.98
N PHE A 540 18.77 -24.99 -5.88
CA PHE A 540 18.66 -23.74 -5.15
C PHE A 540 19.57 -23.74 -3.90
N PHE A 541 20.48 -22.77 -3.79
CA PHE A 541 21.48 -22.69 -2.73
C PHE A 541 21.46 -21.36 -1.99
N VAL A 542 21.94 -21.33 -0.75
CA VAL A 542 22.12 -20.12 0.04
C VAL A 542 23.59 -19.79 0.22
N TYR A 543 23.96 -18.52 -0.01
CA TYR A 543 25.22 -17.96 0.44
C TYR A 543 24.99 -17.25 1.79
N GLU A 544 25.47 -17.85 2.87
CA GLU A 544 25.40 -17.24 4.21
C GLU A 544 26.51 -16.20 4.39
N THR A 545 26.15 -14.92 4.45
CA THR A 545 27.10 -13.84 4.73
C THR A 545 27.29 -13.63 6.23
N LYS A 546 28.55 -13.37 6.62
CA LYS A 546 28.94 -12.94 7.97
C LYS A 546 29.17 -11.43 8.07
N ASP A 547 29.04 -10.73 6.94
CA ASP A 547 29.16 -9.28 6.89
C ASP A 547 27.83 -8.62 7.28
N PHE A 548 27.82 -7.28 7.39
CA PHE A 548 26.62 -6.57 7.82
C PHE A 548 25.47 -6.71 6.82
N TRP A 549 24.27 -6.76 7.39
CA TRP A 549 23.02 -6.69 6.66
C TRP A 549 21.95 -6.01 7.51
N ARG A 550 21.12 -5.18 6.90
CA ARG A 550 19.93 -4.58 7.50
C ARG A 550 18.94 -4.16 6.43
N GLN A 551 17.64 -4.23 6.73
CA GLN A 551 16.64 -3.61 5.86
C GLN A 551 16.38 -2.15 6.24
N ILE A 552 16.34 -1.27 5.25
CA ILE A 552 15.98 0.14 5.43
C ILE A 552 14.47 0.29 5.19
N LYS A 553 13.61 -0.10 6.14
CA LYS A 553 12.14 -0.06 5.98
C LYS A 553 11.51 1.28 6.40
N THR A 554 11.99 1.85 7.49
CA THR A 554 11.46 3.07 8.13
C THR A 554 12.52 4.17 8.13
N ALA A 555 12.13 5.43 8.29
CA ALA A 555 13.09 6.52 8.42
C ALA A 555 14.09 6.26 9.57
N GLY A 556 13.60 5.66 10.67
CA GLY A 556 14.41 5.24 11.82
C GLY A 556 15.56 4.29 11.49
N SER A 557 15.38 3.45 10.46
CA SER A 557 16.40 2.47 10.06
C SER A 557 17.57 3.06 9.26
N ALA A 558 17.47 4.31 8.79
CA ALA A 558 18.52 4.95 8.00
C ALA A 558 19.77 5.29 8.84
N VAL A 559 19.62 5.72 10.10
CA VAL A 559 20.75 6.04 10.99
C VAL A 559 21.67 4.83 11.23
N PRO A 560 21.18 3.65 11.65
CA PRO A 560 22.05 2.48 11.79
C PRO A 560 22.60 2.00 10.43
N ALA A 561 21.84 2.13 9.33
CA ALA A 561 22.35 1.81 8.00
C ALA A 561 23.53 2.73 7.59
N ASN A 562 23.44 4.02 7.93
CA ASN A 562 24.50 5.00 7.74
C ASN A 562 25.77 4.60 8.49
N ALA A 563 25.63 4.21 9.76
CA ALA A 563 26.77 3.72 10.55
C ALA A 563 27.42 2.49 9.91
N LEU A 564 26.64 1.50 9.46
CA LEU A 564 27.16 0.29 8.84
C LEU A 564 27.95 0.56 7.55
N TYR A 565 27.42 1.41 6.66
CA TYR A 565 28.13 1.78 5.43
C TYR A 565 29.38 2.61 5.69
N LEU A 566 29.34 3.57 6.62
CA LEU A 566 30.52 4.35 7.01
C LEU A 566 31.61 3.48 7.65
N GLN A 567 31.23 2.54 8.50
CA GLN A 567 32.17 1.57 9.09
C GLN A 567 32.77 0.67 8.02
N LYS A 568 31.98 0.20 7.06
CA LYS A 568 32.49 -0.59 5.93
C LYS A 568 33.48 0.23 5.10
N ALA A 569 33.13 1.47 4.78
CA ALA A 569 34.01 2.38 4.04
C ALA A 569 35.35 2.58 4.77
N MET A 570 35.33 2.71 6.10
CA MET A 570 36.55 2.83 6.91
C MET A 570 37.37 1.53 6.90
N GLN A 571 36.71 0.38 7.06
CA GLN A 571 37.36 -0.94 7.01
C GLN A 571 38.02 -1.21 5.66
N THR A 572 37.43 -0.72 4.57
CA THR A 572 37.96 -0.86 3.20
C THR A 572 38.94 0.24 2.82
N GLY A 573 39.20 1.22 3.70
CA GLY A 573 40.12 2.32 3.42
C GLY A 573 39.61 3.32 2.38
N SER A 574 38.30 3.60 2.35
CA SER A 574 37.70 4.59 1.42
C SER A 574 38.35 5.96 1.57
N THR A 575 38.63 6.60 0.45
CA THR A 575 39.19 7.96 0.37
C THR A 575 38.16 9.07 0.57
N GLU A 576 36.87 8.74 0.56
CA GLU A 576 35.78 9.71 0.72
C GLU A 576 35.54 10.11 2.19
N LEU A 577 36.05 9.32 3.13
CA LEU A 577 35.90 9.63 4.55
C LEU A 577 36.81 10.79 4.95
N ALA A 578 36.28 11.66 5.80
CA ALA A 578 37.04 12.73 6.39
C ALA A 578 38.20 12.15 7.23
N LYS A 579 39.38 12.74 7.10
CA LYS A 579 40.56 12.30 7.84
C LYS A 579 40.35 12.55 9.35
N PRO A 580 40.77 11.62 10.22
CA PRO A 580 40.71 11.80 11.66
C PRO A 580 41.42 13.08 12.09
N SER A 581 40.83 13.81 13.04
CA SER A 581 41.43 15.00 13.64
C SER A 581 41.00 15.10 15.11
N LEU A 582 41.48 16.11 15.84
CA LEU A 582 41.08 16.33 17.24
C LEU A 582 39.54 16.44 17.41
N ASN A 583 38.85 16.94 16.39
CA ASN A 583 37.41 17.19 16.42
C ASN A 583 36.61 16.23 15.51
N LEU A 584 37.27 15.37 14.73
CA LEU A 584 36.62 14.38 13.87
C LEU A 584 36.94 12.97 14.35
N ILE A 585 35.93 12.32 14.94
CA ILE A 585 35.99 10.94 15.41
C ILE A 585 35.47 10.03 14.29
N PRO A 586 36.33 9.25 13.61
CA PRO A 586 35.90 8.44 12.47
C PRO A 586 34.91 7.33 12.86
N PRO A 587 34.09 6.83 11.90
CA PRO A 587 34.02 7.29 10.52
C PRO A 587 33.08 8.50 10.37
N VAL A 588 33.48 9.46 9.53
CA VAL A 588 32.68 10.64 9.19
C VAL A 588 32.78 10.88 7.69
N PHE A 589 31.65 11.06 7.03
CA PHE A 589 31.57 11.56 5.66
C PHE A 589 31.16 13.03 5.68
N ILE A 590 31.88 13.87 4.94
CA ILE A 590 31.57 15.29 4.76
C ILE A 590 31.58 15.59 3.27
N HIS A 591 30.43 15.97 2.72
CA HIS A 591 30.35 16.34 1.32
C HIS A 591 31.27 17.55 1.03
N PRO A 592 31.97 17.61 -0.12
CA PRO A 592 32.94 18.68 -0.41
C PRO A 592 32.38 20.11 -0.36
N SER A 593 31.09 20.29 -0.61
CA SER A 593 30.42 21.60 -0.53
C SER A 593 29.88 21.96 0.86
N ALA A 594 29.95 21.05 1.84
CA ALA A 594 29.51 21.33 3.19
C ALA A 594 30.52 22.23 3.92
N HIS A 595 30.03 23.06 4.84
CA HIS A 595 30.85 23.89 5.69
C HIS A 595 30.80 23.38 7.14
N VAL A 596 31.95 23.02 7.70
CA VAL A 596 32.09 22.58 9.09
C VAL A 596 33.09 23.47 9.80
N ASP A 597 32.66 24.16 10.85
CA ASP A 597 33.53 25.00 11.65
C ASP A 597 34.65 24.16 12.31
N PRO A 598 35.92 24.64 12.36
CA PRO A 598 37.03 23.90 12.93
C PRO A 598 36.85 23.46 14.39
N THR A 599 35.98 24.14 15.15
CA THR A 599 35.69 23.83 16.56
C THR A 599 34.55 22.82 16.75
N ALA A 600 33.79 22.52 15.70
CA ALA A 600 32.69 21.55 15.74
C ALA A 600 33.22 20.11 15.85
N LYS A 601 32.59 19.29 16.69
CA LYS A 601 32.97 17.89 16.93
C LYS A 601 32.00 16.92 16.27
N LEU A 602 32.49 16.15 15.30
CA LEU A 602 31.67 15.19 14.56
C LEU A 602 32.15 13.76 14.81
N GLY A 603 31.19 12.85 14.96
CA GLY A 603 31.39 11.42 14.93
C GLY A 603 31.30 10.70 16.29
N PRO A 604 31.38 9.35 16.27
CA PRO A 604 31.46 8.51 15.07
C PRO A 604 30.15 8.44 14.28
N ASN A 605 30.22 7.87 13.07
CA ASN A 605 29.09 7.49 12.22
C ASN A 605 28.20 8.67 11.78
N VAL A 606 28.84 9.75 11.35
CA VAL A 606 28.15 10.96 10.87
C VAL A 606 28.31 11.12 9.37
N SER A 607 27.23 11.45 8.67
CA SER A 607 27.26 11.91 7.28
C SER A 607 26.71 13.34 7.19
N VAL A 608 27.42 14.19 6.47
CA VAL A 608 27.04 15.59 6.22
C VAL A 608 26.88 15.79 4.73
N GLY A 609 25.66 16.13 4.31
CA GLY A 609 25.26 16.30 2.92
C GLY A 609 25.68 17.65 2.32
N PRO A 610 25.39 17.86 1.02
CA PRO A 610 25.77 19.05 0.28
C PRO A 610 25.33 20.36 0.95
N ARG A 611 26.20 21.37 0.97
CA ARG A 611 25.92 22.74 1.42
C ARG A 611 25.37 22.84 2.86
N ALA A 612 25.44 21.77 3.64
CA ALA A 612 25.09 21.83 5.05
C ALA A 612 26.10 22.68 5.83
N HIS A 613 25.63 23.38 6.85
CA HIS A 613 26.42 24.28 7.68
C HIS A 613 26.44 23.81 9.13
N ILE A 614 27.62 23.45 9.64
CA ILE A 614 27.84 23.06 11.03
C ILE A 614 28.62 24.17 11.74
N GLY A 615 27.96 24.84 12.68
CA GLY A 615 28.48 26.00 13.39
C GLY A 615 29.49 25.69 14.49
N PRO A 616 30.13 26.72 15.05
CA PRO A 616 31.17 26.60 16.06
C PRO A 616 30.73 25.80 17.30
N GLY A 617 31.59 24.93 17.83
CA GLY A 617 31.33 24.18 19.06
C GLY A 617 30.21 23.11 18.97
N ALA A 618 29.50 23.02 17.84
CA ALA A 618 28.43 22.06 17.64
C ALA A 618 28.93 20.60 17.74
N ARG A 619 28.08 19.70 18.20
CA ARG A 619 28.42 18.28 18.41
C ARG A 619 27.44 17.38 17.69
N VAL A 620 27.94 16.57 16.76
CA VAL A 620 27.13 15.64 15.97
C VAL A 620 27.66 14.23 16.12
N LYS A 621 26.80 13.24 16.40
CA LYS A 621 27.20 11.83 16.55
C LYS A 621 26.08 10.91 16.10
N GLU A 622 26.42 9.80 15.43
CA GLU A 622 25.45 8.76 15.01
C GLU A 622 24.25 9.37 14.28
N SER A 623 24.49 10.26 13.33
CA SER A 623 23.45 11.11 12.76
C SER A 623 23.68 11.39 11.27
N ILE A 624 22.59 11.69 10.58
CA ILE A 624 22.59 12.10 9.17
C ILE A 624 22.18 13.57 9.13
N VAL A 625 22.99 14.41 8.50
CA VAL A 625 22.68 15.83 8.24
C VAL A 625 22.51 15.98 6.74
N LEU A 626 21.29 16.27 6.29
CA LEU A 626 20.97 16.34 4.87
C LEU A 626 21.31 17.70 4.25
N GLU A 627 21.11 17.81 2.94
CA GLU A 627 21.45 18.99 2.16
C GLU A 627 20.78 20.28 2.69
N ASP A 628 21.56 21.37 2.65
CA ASP A 628 21.19 22.72 3.11
C ASP A 628 20.76 22.80 4.59
N ALA A 629 20.99 21.76 5.39
CA ALA A 629 20.71 21.82 6.82
C ALA A 629 21.72 22.71 7.56
N GLU A 630 21.23 23.44 8.57
CA GLU A 630 22.03 24.35 9.38
C GLU A 630 21.97 23.91 10.86
N ILE A 631 23.14 23.67 11.46
CA ILE A 631 23.28 23.43 12.89
C ILE A 631 24.06 24.62 13.47
N LYS A 632 23.40 25.43 14.30
CA LYS A 632 24.03 26.61 14.91
C LYS A 632 25.06 26.24 15.99
N HIS A 633 25.74 27.27 16.51
CA HIS A 633 26.81 27.11 17.48
C HIS A 633 26.34 26.42 18.77
N ASP A 634 27.24 25.61 19.34
CA ASP A 634 27.08 24.87 20.60
C ASP A 634 25.87 23.92 20.67
N ALA A 635 25.20 23.66 19.54
CA ALA A 635 24.09 22.71 19.44
C ALA A 635 24.57 21.26 19.51
N CYS A 636 23.68 20.34 19.90
CA CYS A 636 23.99 18.92 20.03
C CYS A 636 22.98 18.06 19.25
N VAL A 637 23.47 17.27 18.30
CA VAL A 637 22.68 16.37 17.45
C VAL A 637 23.17 14.93 17.60
N LEU A 638 22.37 14.06 18.19
CA LEU A 638 22.76 12.68 18.51
C LEU A 638 21.69 11.69 18.03
N TYR A 639 22.06 10.57 17.40
CA TYR A 639 21.08 9.53 17.02
C TYR A 639 19.88 10.11 16.24
N SER A 640 20.14 10.97 15.26
CA SER A 640 19.11 11.80 14.63
C SER A 640 19.30 11.97 13.12
N ILE A 641 18.22 12.36 12.44
CA ILE A 641 18.25 12.81 11.05
C ILE A 641 17.82 14.29 11.04
N VAL A 642 18.69 15.17 10.55
CA VAL A 642 18.36 16.58 10.30
C VAL A 642 17.98 16.70 8.82
N GLY A 643 16.70 16.92 8.56
CA GLY A 643 16.12 16.96 7.21
C GLY A 643 16.61 18.12 6.36
N TRP A 644 16.33 18.05 5.05
CA TRP A 644 16.72 19.10 4.09
C TRP A 644 16.27 20.48 4.53
N ASN A 645 17.12 21.50 4.34
CA ASN A 645 16.81 22.89 4.66
C ASN A 645 16.35 23.11 6.12
N SER A 646 16.65 22.19 7.03
CA SER A 646 16.25 22.30 8.43
C SER A 646 17.30 23.00 9.26
N ARG A 647 16.85 23.69 10.30
CA ARG A 647 17.70 24.46 11.21
C ARG A 647 17.62 23.92 12.63
N VAL A 648 18.78 23.72 13.26
CA VAL A 648 18.91 23.46 14.69
C VAL A 648 19.50 24.71 15.35
N GLY A 649 18.74 25.29 16.28
CA GLY A 649 19.09 26.52 16.98
C GLY A 649 20.36 26.43 17.85
N ALA A 650 20.87 27.58 18.28
CA ALA A 650 22.04 27.67 19.14
C ALA A 650 21.75 27.01 20.49
N TRP A 651 22.70 26.27 21.04
CA TRP A 651 22.53 25.52 22.30
C TRP A 651 21.35 24.53 22.31
N ALA A 652 20.72 24.25 21.16
CA ALA A 652 19.63 23.30 21.06
C ALA A 652 20.15 21.86 21.15
N ARG A 653 19.27 20.94 21.58
CA ARG A 653 19.61 19.51 21.72
C ARG A 653 18.59 18.66 20.98
N VAL A 654 19.00 18.06 19.87
CA VAL A 654 18.19 17.13 19.07
C VAL A 654 18.76 15.73 19.26
N GLU A 655 18.06 14.85 19.97
CA GLU A 655 18.62 13.54 20.30
C GLU A 655 17.65 12.36 20.16
N GLY A 656 18.16 11.23 19.72
CA GLY A 656 17.49 9.93 19.82
C GLY A 656 17.94 9.13 21.04
N THR A 657 17.36 7.96 21.19
CA THR A 657 17.75 6.90 22.12
C THR A 657 18.62 5.88 21.38
N PRO A 658 19.87 5.64 21.84
CA PRO A 658 20.72 4.61 21.26
C PRO A 658 20.04 3.24 21.30
N THR A 659 20.01 2.54 20.16
CA THR A 659 19.60 1.15 20.07
C THR A 659 20.81 0.27 19.76
N PRO A 660 20.88 -0.98 20.27
CA PRO A 660 21.91 -1.92 19.88
C PRO A 660 21.95 -2.08 18.35
N VAL A 661 23.15 -2.14 17.77
CA VAL A 661 23.33 -2.26 16.31
C VAL A 661 22.69 -3.56 15.78
N THR A 662 22.70 -4.62 16.59
CA THR A 662 22.06 -5.91 16.33
C THR A 662 20.53 -5.88 16.40
N SER A 663 19.95 -4.82 16.97
CA SER A 663 18.49 -4.66 17.03
C SER A 663 17.93 -4.26 15.68
N HIS A 664 16.96 -5.04 15.21
CA HIS A 664 16.22 -4.75 13.98
C HIS A 664 14.99 -3.87 14.23
N SER A 665 14.65 -3.60 15.50
CA SER A 665 13.59 -2.66 15.88
C SER A 665 14.08 -1.21 15.76
N THR A 666 13.21 -0.33 15.27
CA THR A 666 13.43 1.13 15.23
C THR A 666 12.56 1.87 16.25
N SER A 667 11.98 1.14 17.19
CA SER A 667 11.08 1.69 18.20
C SER A 667 11.45 1.19 19.58
N ILE A 668 11.18 2.03 20.57
CA ILE A 668 11.31 1.73 22.00
C ILE A 668 9.94 1.82 22.65
N VAL A 669 9.74 1.06 23.74
CA VAL A 669 8.53 1.18 24.56
C VAL A 669 8.82 2.18 25.66
N LYS A 670 8.02 3.24 25.73
CA LYS A 670 8.09 4.24 26.80
C LYS A 670 6.70 4.43 27.37
N ASN A 671 6.55 4.20 28.68
CA ASN A 671 5.25 4.26 29.38
C ASN A 671 4.16 3.40 28.71
N GLY A 672 4.52 2.22 28.19
CA GLY A 672 3.60 1.33 27.50
C GLY A 672 3.27 1.69 26.04
N VAL A 673 3.82 2.78 25.51
CA VAL A 673 3.60 3.23 24.12
C VAL A 673 4.86 3.00 23.28
N LYS A 674 4.69 2.46 22.07
CA LYS A 674 5.78 2.29 21.09
C LYS A 674 6.08 3.64 20.43
N VAL A 675 7.28 4.17 20.64
CA VAL A 675 7.76 5.44 20.06
C VAL A 675 9.03 5.21 19.24
N GLN A 676 9.31 6.08 18.27
CA GLN A 676 10.53 5.96 17.47
C GLN A 676 11.78 6.10 18.36
N SER A 677 12.81 5.32 18.06
CA SER A 677 14.05 5.36 18.83
C SER A 677 14.94 6.54 18.46
N ILE A 678 14.74 7.18 17.31
CA ILE A 678 15.55 8.32 16.85
C ILE A 678 14.71 9.59 16.74
N THR A 679 15.38 10.75 16.67
CA THR A 679 14.73 11.99 16.26
C THR A 679 14.90 12.24 14.77
N ILE A 680 13.80 12.53 14.08
CA ILE A 680 13.75 12.82 12.66
C ILE A 680 13.15 14.21 12.49
N LEU A 681 13.92 15.14 11.93
CA LEU A 681 13.42 16.39 11.42
C LEU A 681 13.13 16.20 9.93
N GLY A 682 11.89 16.43 9.49
CA GLY A 682 11.52 16.45 8.08
C GLY A 682 12.11 17.67 7.36
N LYS A 683 11.70 17.93 6.13
CA LYS A 683 12.15 19.09 5.36
C LYS A 683 11.73 20.40 6.02
N GLU A 684 12.62 21.40 6.00
CA GLU A 684 12.35 22.76 6.48
C GLU A 684 11.81 22.83 7.92
N CYS A 685 12.30 21.96 8.80
CA CYS A 685 12.02 22.05 10.22
C CYS A 685 12.96 23.06 10.89
N ALA A 686 12.45 23.82 11.86
CA ALA A 686 13.26 24.75 12.65
C ALA A 686 13.14 24.41 14.14
N VAL A 687 14.25 24.07 14.78
CA VAL A 687 14.36 23.95 16.22
C VAL A 687 14.88 25.28 16.77
N GLY A 688 14.15 25.88 17.71
CA GLY A 688 14.54 27.12 18.36
C GLY A 688 15.85 26.99 19.14
N ASP A 689 16.44 28.13 19.48
CA ASP A 689 17.62 28.17 20.33
C ASP A 689 17.25 27.64 21.74
N GLU A 690 18.17 26.91 22.38
CA GLU A 690 18.00 26.29 23.72
C GLU A 690 16.86 25.25 23.83
N VAL A 691 16.29 24.79 22.71
CA VAL A 691 15.20 23.80 22.70
C VAL A 691 15.73 22.36 22.68
N ARG A 692 15.10 21.48 23.46
CA ARG A 692 15.35 20.04 23.46
C ARG A 692 14.28 19.26 22.69
N VAL A 693 14.70 18.45 21.72
CA VAL A 693 13.87 17.55 20.92
C VAL A 693 14.37 16.12 21.10
N GLN A 694 13.53 15.22 21.61
CA GLN A 694 13.96 13.84 21.88
C GLN A 694 13.01 12.77 21.35
N ASN A 695 13.51 11.78 20.60
CA ASN A 695 12.73 10.67 20.04
C ASN A 695 11.47 11.13 19.26
N CYS A 696 11.57 12.24 18.52
CA CYS A 696 10.44 12.84 17.83
C CYS A 696 10.49 12.60 16.32
N VAL A 697 9.33 12.50 15.69
CA VAL A 697 9.22 12.57 14.21
C VAL A 697 8.53 13.88 13.86
N CYS A 698 9.26 14.82 13.26
CA CYS A 698 8.73 16.12 12.89
C CYS A 698 8.39 16.13 11.41
N LEU A 699 7.12 16.36 11.07
CA LEU A 699 6.69 16.55 9.70
C LEU A 699 7.31 17.84 9.10
N PRO A 700 7.31 17.98 7.77
CA PRO A 700 7.91 19.15 7.13
C PRO A 700 7.31 20.49 7.60
N PHE A 701 8.12 21.55 7.50
CA PHE A 701 7.72 22.95 7.76
C PHE A 701 7.29 23.23 9.21
N LYS A 702 7.85 22.51 10.19
CA LYS A 702 7.52 22.68 11.61
C LYS A 702 8.55 23.52 12.35
N GLU A 703 8.07 24.43 13.17
CA GLU A 703 8.89 25.23 14.07
C GLU A 703 8.67 24.79 15.54
N LEU A 704 9.74 24.35 16.19
CA LEU A 704 9.75 23.87 17.57
C LEU A 704 10.34 24.94 18.48
N LYS A 705 9.46 25.63 19.22
CA LYS A 705 9.85 26.72 20.16
C LYS A 705 9.94 26.28 21.61
N ARG A 706 9.69 25.00 21.89
CA ARG A 706 9.67 24.42 23.24
C ARG A 706 10.13 22.98 23.20
N ASP A 707 10.53 22.49 24.35
CA ASP A 707 10.94 21.11 24.50
C ASP A 707 9.83 20.14 24.10
N VAL A 708 10.19 19.12 23.33
CA VAL A 708 9.28 18.05 22.89
C VAL A 708 9.99 16.71 22.99
N ALA A 709 9.26 15.67 23.38
CA ALA A 709 9.84 14.35 23.47
C ALA A 709 8.83 13.21 23.23
N ASN A 710 9.23 12.22 22.42
CA ASN A 710 8.50 10.97 22.16
C ASN A 710 7.15 11.20 21.45
N GLU A 711 7.13 12.17 20.54
CA GLU A 711 5.92 12.61 19.84
C GLU A 711 6.13 12.66 18.33
N VAL A 712 5.04 12.49 17.58
CA VAL A 712 4.98 12.86 16.16
C VAL A 712 4.47 14.31 16.08
N ILE A 713 5.33 15.22 15.63
CA ILE A 713 5.00 16.63 15.47
C ILE A 713 4.41 16.82 14.07
N MET A 714 3.09 17.04 14.00
CA MET A 714 2.35 17.15 12.75
C MET A 714 2.18 18.56 12.22
#